data_AF-A0A820SCB2-F1
#
_entry.id   AF-A0A820SCB2-F1
#
_cell.length_a   1.000
_cell.length_b   1.000
_cell.length_c   1.000
_cell.angle_alpha   90.00
_cell.angle_beta   90.00
_cell.angle_gamma   90.00
#
_symmetry.space_group_name_H-M   'P 1'
#
loop_
_entity.id
_entity.type
_entity.pdbx_description
1 polymer ?
#
loop_
_entity_poly.entity_id
_entity_poly.type
_entity_poly.pdbx_seq_one_letter_code
_entity_poly.pdbx_strand_id
1 'polypeptide(L)'
;MERTDNKEFLTLVWVDSEVESYDNVEKIQKRLCEINDYVVIHTEIESCIHYIKSIDQEKIILISSISDAPKILSDIENLSHIERIFVFDIEKVHHKQTFLKHSKLMGIYDELDMLCLEIQEQVNFIHNQMVRFSFVDHNAGLTQDLSKQTTDLLWFQLERDVILQIPGNKQEMIDACRLYDRDNLKVLEMIDHFENEYRSDEATQSYLKKSFLYKIVNKPLRIEDFDELYKFRYFVKDLNENIACGRRKMSQSTKETLFVYRRMKINQDEIDKFKENEGNLAAIHGLLETTSIRSTALTQVIKVVRQADMIPVLLEIESDLNQNVIFTDTIQWGDLSSGKEIRFVSNVTFRLEKVKTGEKVLLMALKVSTDGEPIKQKYIEDTHRQIENLSMKILFARLMCDIGLWNPSQQFLEHLLIDSNSNDEDIARIEWSLGNILQCKGEWIEARKCYDRMINTEPACSKHSADILSAIGDIPFSEGKYEEAYQCFERALVTREKFYFSGHALMATGRFGIGNILQKRAKYDEAFHSHQQALIIQDKNYKYRSNDLAISLPCIGNVLYQHEKYDEAIEFFQRSLGMREKFHPLNHTNTTTMLNNIGLALYKEKKYDGAIEFYERSLAMDYKYDPLNHTRIAVILSNIGNVLYQQSKYNEAIVSYQRSLAIREKFDPLNHNGIAVVLINIGNALYQQSKYDEAVNFYQRSLAIREQFDSLNHTSIIKMLNNIGMALYRQEKYDGAIEFYQRSLAMGEKFDPLNHTGIAVVLSNIGNALRQQSKYEEAVDFYHRALRTYETYCPSNHVSVAGCLVGIGHSLKGQEKFNEASAFYNRALDSYEKHSPNHMGIATCLHNIGNILIEQRRFDQAVAFKQRALEKVKINRPNDKLKIAIDVMEIGNILFEQAEYDESLDFYQEALVLLEQYCPDCGLKIADCLSWISVNFYRMAHYDASIEYLERCLCVREASLPSLDLIIAKTLSDLAIVQKKRRQYELSLAYRLNSFLISDKLLPPNDQTIGLRLSEIGEMYEELDQPKIALDYYRRALVIYRERLPSFHEDLRNIERHVQRISEDLHMELS
;
A
#
# COMPACT_ATOMS: atom_id res chain seq x y z
N MET A 1 -3.70 -36.49 -30.01
CA MET A 1 -2.45 -35.84 -29.55
C MET A 1 -1.93 -35.04 -30.72
N GLU A 2 -2.27 -33.76 -30.72
CA GLU A 2 -1.67 -32.76 -31.61
C GLU A 2 -0.16 -32.76 -31.41
N ARG A 3 0.63 -32.40 -32.44
CA ARG A 3 2.08 -32.18 -32.31
C ARG A 3 2.31 -31.07 -31.27
N THR A 4 2.34 -31.41 -29.99
CA THR A 4 2.66 -30.49 -28.90
C THR A 4 4.17 -30.31 -28.87
N ASP A 5 4.62 -29.11 -29.21
CA ASP A 5 5.83 -28.45 -28.75
C ASP A 5 7.17 -29.17 -28.96
N ASN A 6 7.42 -29.74 -30.14
CA ASN A 6 8.80 -29.98 -30.57
C ASN A 6 9.43 -28.65 -31.05
N LYS A 7 9.61 -27.69 -30.13
CA LYS A 7 10.27 -26.39 -30.40
C LYS A 7 11.71 -26.65 -30.84
N GLU A 8 12.09 -26.24 -32.04
CA GLU A 8 13.49 -26.20 -32.45
C GLU A 8 14.05 -24.81 -32.19
N PHE A 9 15.27 -24.72 -31.65
CA PHE A 9 15.90 -23.42 -31.38
C PHE A 9 16.28 -22.68 -32.68
N LEU A 10 16.34 -23.39 -33.81
CA LEU A 10 16.73 -22.85 -35.11
C LEU A 10 15.81 -23.39 -36.19
N THR A 11 15.16 -22.51 -36.94
CA THR A 11 14.25 -22.87 -38.03
C THR A 11 14.84 -22.40 -39.36
N LEU A 12 14.91 -23.29 -40.35
CA LEU A 12 15.26 -22.92 -41.72
C LEU A 12 13.99 -22.47 -42.43
N VAL A 13 13.88 -21.20 -42.77
CA VAL A 13 12.74 -20.66 -43.52
C VAL A 13 13.20 -20.38 -44.95
N TRP A 14 12.58 -21.05 -45.92
CA TRP A 14 12.76 -20.76 -47.35
C TRP A 14 11.55 -19.99 -47.86
N VAL A 15 11.77 -18.88 -48.55
CA VAL A 15 10.71 -18.09 -49.18
C VAL A 15 11.06 -17.76 -50.61
N ASP A 16 10.22 -18.22 -51.54
CA ASP A 16 10.41 -17.97 -52.95
C ASP A 16 9.08 -18.18 -53.69
N SER A 17 8.58 -17.10 -54.29
CA SER A 17 7.29 -17.04 -54.98
C SER A 17 7.27 -17.82 -56.31
N GLU A 18 8.43 -18.24 -56.80
CA GLU A 18 8.57 -19.01 -58.04
C GLU A 18 8.96 -20.49 -57.77
N VAL A 19 8.94 -20.93 -56.50
CA VAL A 19 9.32 -22.30 -56.08
C VAL A 19 8.62 -23.40 -56.85
N GLU A 20 7.35 -23.22 -57.18
CA GLU A 20 6.55 -24.22 -57.90
C GLU A 20 6.98 -24.41 -59.36
N SER A 21 7.79 -23.51 -59.92
CA SER A 21 8.33 -23.62 -61.28
C SER A 21 9.57 -24.54 -61.36
N TYR A 22 10.13 -24.95 -60.22
CA TYR A 22 11.27 -25.87 -60.18
C TYR A 22 10.81 -27.32 -60.15
N ASP A 23 11.30 -28.14 -61.08
CA ASP A 23 11.12 -29.61 -61.11
C ASP A 23 11.74 -30.36 -59.88
N ASN A 24 12.15 -29.66 -58.81
CA ASN A 24 13.01 -30.19 -57.74
C ASN A 24 12.72 -29.68 -56.31
N VAL A 25 11.54 -29.14 -56.00
CA VAL A 25 11.21 -28.65 -54.63
C VAL A 25 11.37 -29.74 -53.57
N GLU A 26 10.90 -30.96 -53.83
CA GLU A 26 11.12 -32.11 -52.94
C GLU A 26 12.61 -32.41 -52.72
N LYS A 27 13.46 -32.21 -53.74
CA LYS A 27 14.90 -32.41 -53.64
C LYS A 27 15.58 -31.33 -52.80
N ILE A 28 15.14 -30.07 -52.91
CA ILE A 28 15.61 -28.95 -52.09
C ILE A 28 15.21 -29.16 -50.63
N GLN A 29 13.92 -29.45 -50.38
CA GLN A 29 13.42 -29.72 -49.04
C GLN A 29 14.15 -30.91 -48.41
N LYS A 30 14.31 -32.01 -49.15
CA LYS A 30 15.06 -33.19 -48.67
C LYS A 30 16.52 -32.87 -48.33
N ARG A 31 17.19 -32.03 -49.12
CA ARG A 31 18.58 -31.61 -48.84
C ARG A 31 18.70 -30.66 -47.65
N LEU A 32 17.74 -29.76 -47.47
CA LEU A 32 17.71 -28.88 -46.29
C LEU A 32 17.34 -29.65 -45.03
N CYS A 33 16.45 -30.63 -45.13
CA CYS A 33 16.11 -31.55 -44.03
C CYS A 33 17.28 -32.45 -43.61
N GLU A 34 18.28 -32.67 -44.47
CA GLU A 34 19.54 -33.31 -44.06
C GLU A 34 20.40 -32.39 -43.16
N ILE A 35 20.18 -31.07 -43.21
CA ILE A 35 20.90 -30.07 -42.42
C ILE A 35 20.16 -29.72 -41.14
N ASN A 36 18.85 -29.48 -41.22
CA ASN A 36 18.00 -29.13 -40.08
C ASN A 36 16.63 -29.80 -40.21
N ASP A 37 16.11 -30.39 -39.13
CA ASP A 37 14.89 -31.19 -39.23
C ASP A 37 13.64 -30.31 -39.43
N TYR A 38 13.70 -29.05 -38.98
CA TYR A 38 12.63 -28.07 -39.19
C TYR A 38 12.95 -27.08 -40.33
N VAL A 39 12.42 -27.42 -41.51
CA VAL A 39 12.46 -26.59 -42.72
C VAL A 39 11.03 -26.19 -43.09
N VAL A 40 10.78 -24.89 -43.11
CA VAL A 40 9.49 -24.32 -43.51
C VAL A 40 9.67 -23.61 -44.85
N ILE A 41 8.87 -24.00 -45.84
CA ILE A 41 8.90 -23.41 -47.18
C ILE A 41 7.61 -22.60 -47.37
N HIS A 42 7.75 -21.32 -47.70
CA HIS A 42 6.64 -20.43 -48.03
C HIS A 42 6.72 -20.02 -49.50
N THR A 43 5.60 -20.15 -50.21
CA THR A 43 5.41 -19.63 -51.57
C THR A 43 4.89 -18.18 -51.57
N GLU A 44 4.28 -17.74 -50.47
CA GLU A 44 3.76 -16.37 -50.32
C GLU A 44 4.57 -15.56 -49.31
N ILE A 45 4.98 -14.36 -49.73
CA ILE A 45 5.80 -13.44 -48.91
C ILE A 45 5.08 -13.01 -47.62
N GLU A 46 3.80 -12.65 -47.71
CA GLU A 46 3.04 -12.15 -46.54
C GLU A 46 2.87 -13.23 -45.47
N SER A 47 2.61 -14.48 -45.89
CA SER A 47 2.54 -15.64 -45.01
C SER A 47 3.87 -15.88 -44.29
N CYS A 48 4.99 -15.78 -45.02
CA CYS A 48 6.33 -15.90 -44.44
C CYS A 48 6.61 -14.81 -43.40
N ILE A 49 6.28 -13.54 -43.69
CA ILE A 49 6.48 -12.42 -42.75
C ILE A 49 5.63 -12.61 -41.50
N HIS A 50 4.36 -13.04 -41.63
CA HIS A 50 3.50 -13.30 -40.49
C HIS A 50 4.04 -14.43 -39.60
N TYR A 51 4.47 -15.53 -40.21
CA TYR A 51 5.07 -16.66 -39.52
C TYR A 51 6.33 -16.23 -38.75
N ILE A 52 7.25 -15.53 -39.41
CA ILE A 52 8.48 -15.02 -38.78
C ILE A 52 8.14 -14.09 -37.60
N LYS A 53 7.14 -13.20 -37.72
CA LYS A 53 6.76 -12.29 -36.62
C LYS A 53 6.05 -12.99 -35.46
N SER A 54 5.41 -14.14 -35.70
CA SER A 54 4.75 -14.93 -34.65
C SER A 54 5.71 -15.81 -33.82
N ILE A 55 6.98 -15.87 -34.19
CA ILE A 55 8.00 -16.66 -33.49
C ILE A 55 8.78 -15.74 -32.55
N ASP A 56 8.69 -16.03 -31.25
CA ASP A 56 9.29 -15.24 -30.18
C ASP A 56 10.56 -15.89 -29.60
N GLN A 57 10.66 -17.23 -29.67
CA GLN A 57 11.66 -18.02 -28.93
C GLN A 57 12.67 -18.77 -29.82
N GLU A 58 12.46 -18.85 -31.14
CA GLU A 58 13.31 -19.61 -32.07
C GLU A 58 14.15 -18.67 -32.95
N LYS A 59 15.39 -19.05 -33.24
CA LYS A 59 16.24 -18.35 -34.20
C LYS A 59 15.89 -18.78 -35.63
N ILE A 60 16.03 -17.88 -36.59
CA ILE A 60 15.66 -18.13 -37.99
C ILE A 60 16.84 -17.92 -38.91
N ILE A 61 17.12 -18.91 -39.77
CA ILE A 61 17.93 -18.71 -40.98
C ILE A 61 16.96 -18.61 -42.14
N LEU A 62 17.00 -17.46 -42.82
CA LEU A 62 16.16 -17.18 -43.95
C LEU A 62 16.90 -17.46 -45.26
N ILE A 63 16.24 -18.16 -46.17
CA ILE A 63 16.68 -18.38 -47.54
C ILE A 63 15.64 -17.73 -48.44
N SER A 64 16.05 -16.78 -49.28
CA SER A 64 15.15 -16.06 -50.17
C SER A 64 15.64 -16.10 -51.61
N SER A 65 14.73 -16.11 -52.58
CA SER A 65 15.09 -15.90 -53.99
C SER A 65 15.57 -14.46 -54.23
N ILE A 66 16.36 -14.27 -55.28
CA ILE A 66 16.87 -12.94 -55.66
C ILE A 66 15.74 -11.93 -55.98
N SER A 67 14.60 -12.42 -56.49
CA SER A 67 13.42 -11.62 -56.86
C SER A 67 12.63 -11.14 -55.63
N ASP A 68 12.59 -11.94 -54.56
CA ASP A 68 11.79 -11.65 -53.37
C ASP A 68 12.61 -11.04 -52.23
N ALA A 69 13.92 -11.25 -52.19
CA ALA A 69 14.80 -10.71 -51.17
C ALA A 69 14.61 -9.20 -50.92
N PRO A 70 14.52 -8.30 -51.93
CA PRO A 70 14.31 -6.86 -51.68
C PRO A 70 12.98 -6.51 -50.99
N LYS A 71 11.92 -7.30 -51.21
CA LYS A 71 10.59 -7.08 -50.62
C LYS A 71 10.52 -7.54 -49.17
N ILE A 72 11.32 -8.55 -48.83
CA ILE A 72 11.31 -9.20 -47.52
C ILE A 72 12.29 -8.51 -46.57
N LEU A 73 13.48 -8.18 -47.06
CA LEU A 73 14.57 -7.64 -46.24
C LEU A 73 14.21 -6.34 -45.51
N SER A 74 13.35 -5.47 -46.08
CA SER A 74 12.93 -4.22 -45.44
C SER A 74 12.18 -4.42 -44.13
N ASP A 75 11.43 -5.51 -44.01
CA ASP A 75 10.43 -5.69 -42.96
C ASP A 75 10.92 -6.57 -41.81
N ILE A 76 11.92 -7.42 -42.05
CA ILE A 76 12.32 -8.46 -41.10
C ILE A 76 13.81 -8.50 -40.76
N GLU A 77 14.69 -7.84 -41.51
CA GLU A 77 16.15 -7.92 -41.26
C GLU A 77 16.53 -7.52 -39.83
N ASN A 78 15.86 -6.50 -39.27
CA ASN A 78 16.17 -5.98 -37.95
C ASN A 78 15.58 -6.80 -36.78
N LEU A 79 14.79 -7.84 -37.05
CA LEU A 79 14.23 -8.69 -35.99
C LEU A 79 15.34 -9.49 -35.31
N SER A 80 15.37 -9.48 -33.97
CA SER A 80 16.45 -10.05 -33.16
C SER A 80 16.61 -11.56 -33.33
N HIS A 81 15.52 -12.27 -33.64
CA HIS A 81 15.50 -13.72 -33.84
C HIS A 81 15.91 -14.15 -35.25
N ILE A 82 16.01 -13.25 -36.24
CA ILE A 82 16.63 -13.58 -37.54
C ILE A 82 18.14 -13.52 -37.41
N GLU A 83 18.79 -14.65 -37.62
CA GLU A 83 20.24 -14.78 -37.51
C GLU A 83 20.95 -14.47 -38.82
N ARG A 84 20.62 -15.20 -39.89
CA ARG A 84 21.34 -15.11 -41.17
C ARG A 84 20.38 -15.17 -42.33
N ILE A 85 20.72 -14.47 -43.39
CA ILE A 85 19.96 -14.42 -44.62
C ILE A 85 20.85 -14.89 -45.77
N PHE A 86 20.34 -15.83 -46.54
CA PHE A 86 20.94 -16.37 -47.74
C PHE A 86 20.05 -16.03 -48.93
N VAL A 87 20.68 -15.63 -50.04
CA VAL A 87 19.95 -15.40 -51.28
C VAL A 87 20.34 -16.46 -52.29
N PHE A 88 19.33 -17.11 -52.87
CA PHE A 88 19.52 -18.13 -53.91
C PHE A 88 19.13 -17.55 -55.28
N ASP A 89 20.02 -17.64 -56.26
CA ASP A 89 19.85 -17.08 -57.61
C ASP A 89 20.13 -18.16 -58.66
N ILE A 90 19.06 -18.66 -59.28
CA ILE A 90 19.13 -19.70 -60.32
C ILE A 90 19.44 -19.10 -61.70
N GLU A 91 19.07 -17.84 -61.94
CA GLU A 91 19.20 -17.18 -63.24
C GLU A 91 20.58 -16.53 -63.46
N LYS A 92 21.43 -16.46 -62.42
CA LYS A 92 22.79 -15.90 -62.43
C LYS A 92 22.85 -14.43 -62.83
N VAL A 93 21.81 -13.65 -62.53
CA VAL A 93 21.73 -12.23 -62.90
C VAL A 93 22.54 -11.38 -61.91
N HIS A 94 23.65 -10.81 -62.39
CA HIS A 94 24.60 -10.07 -61.55
C HIS A 94 24.04 -8.75 -61.01
N HIS A 95 23.49 -8.76 -59.79
CA HIS A 95 23.25 -7.56 -58.97
C HIS A 95 23.94 -7.63 -57.60
N LYS A 96 25.25 -7.93 -57.58
CA LYS A 96 26.05 -7.96 -56.34
C LYS A 96 26.14 -6.61 -55.60
N GLN A 97 25.87 -5.47 -56.27
CA GLN A 97 26.03 -4.15 -55.65
C GLN A 97 24.87 -3.70 -54.76
N THR A 98 23.64 -4.15 -55.02
CA THR A 98 22.43 -3.65 -54.34
C THR A 98 22.31 -4.17 -52.90
N PHE A 99 22.90 -5.31 -52.61
CA PHE A 99 22.72 -6.04 -51.35
C PHE A 99 23.83 -5.80 -50.29
N LEU A 100 24.87 -5.01 -50.63
CA LEU A 100 25.99 -4.68 -49.73
C LEU A 100 25.61 -3.82 -48.50
N LYS A 101 24.35 -3.38 -48.38
CA LYS A 101 23.85 -2.55 -47.28
C LYS A 101 23.23 -3.36 -46.12
N HIS A 102 22.96 -4.66 -46.33
CA HIS A 102 22.28 -5.50 -45.36
C HIS A 102 23.28 -6.27 -44.49
N SER A 103 23.20 -6.12 -43.18
CA SER A 103 24.20 -6.59 -42.20
C SER A 103 24.12 -8.09 -41.90
N LYS A 104 22.93 -8.70 -42.10
CA LYS A 104 22.68 -10.13 -41.84
C LYS A 104 22.76 -11.01 -43.09
N LEU A 105 23.02 -10.42 -44.26
CA LEU A 105 23.12 -11.15 -45.53
C LEU A 105 24.50 -11.81 -45.67
N MET A 106 24.53 -13.13 -45.83
CA MET A 106 25.78 -13.91 -45.93
C MET A 106 26.36 -13.94 -47.34
N GLY A 107 25.50 -14.06 -48.34
CA GLY A 107 25.92 -14.16 -49.74
C GLY A 107 24.78 -14.51 -50.69
N ILE A 108 25.09 -14.46 -51.98
CA ILE A 108 24.23 -14.91 -53.08
C ILE A 108 24.85 -16.19 -53.64
N TYR A 109 24.06 -17.25 -53.76
CA TYR A 109 24.49 -18.59 -54.16
C TYR A 109 23.71 -19.04 -55.39
N ASP A 110 24.41 -19.62 -56.37
CA ASP A 110 23.84 -20.14 -57.62
C ASP A 110 23.87 -21.68 -57.72
N GLU A 111 24.47 -22.35 -56.74
CA GLU A 111 24.52 -23.81 -56.63
C GLU A 111 23.98 -24.28 -55.27
N LEU A 112 23.02 -25.21 -55.29
CA LEU A 112 22.34 -25.70 -54.08
C LEU A 112 23.32 -26.41 -53.12
N ASP A 113 24.25 -27.22 -53.62
CA ASP A 113 25.20 -27.93 -52.74
C ASP A 113 26.14 -26.93 -52.02
N MET A 114 26.53 -25.83 -52.67
CA MET A 114 27.33 -24.77 -52.04
C MET A 114 26.54 -23.98 -51.01
N LEU A 115 25.26 -23.68 -51.30
CA LEU A 115 24.35 -23.07 -50.33
C LEU A 115 24.15 -23.97 -49.11
N CYS A 116 23.90 -25.26 -49.34
CA CYS A 116 23.74 -26.27 -48.29
C CYS A 116 24.99 -26.42 -47.43
N LEU A 117 26.18 -26.45 -48.02
CA LEU A 117 27.44 -26.51 -47.27
C LEU A 117 27.63 -25.28 -46.37
N GLU A 118 27.32 -24.08 -46.87
CA GLU A 118 27.43 -22.86 -46.08
C GLU A 118 26.35 -22.79 -44.99
N ILE A 119 25.10 -23.15 -45.29
CA ILE A 119 24.04 -23.25 -44.27
C ILE A 119 24.46 -24.25 -43.20
N GLN A 120 25.00 -25.41 -43.58
CA GLN A 120 25.49 -26.40 -42.64
C GLN A 120 26.64 -25.85 -41.78
N GLU A 121 27.55 -25.04 -42.33
CA GLU A 121 28.58 -24.36 -41.56
C GLU A 121 27.98 -23.35 -40.57
N GLN A 122 26.96 -22.58 -40.98
CA GLN A 122 26.29 -21.60 -40.12
C GLN A 122 25.41 -22.27 -39.04
N VAL A 123 24.70 -23.34 -39.36
CA VAL A 123 23.95 -24.15 -38.39
C VAL A 123 24.93 -24.71 -37.36
N ASN A 124 26.05 -25.31 -37.79
CA ASN A 124 27.10 -25.78 -36.88
C ASN A 124 27.72 -24.65 -36.07
N PHE A 125 27.86 -23.45 -36.64
CA PHE A 125 28.36 -22.27 -35.93
C PHE A 125 27.40 -21.82 -34.83
N ILE A 126 26.11 -21.67 -35.14
CA ILE A 126 25.05 -21.31 -34.19
C ILE A 126 24.98 -22.36 -33.07
N HIS A 127 25.02 -23.65 -33.40
CA HIS A 127 25.07 -24.75 -32.43
C HIS A 127 26.29 -24.67 -31.50
N ASN A 128 27.45 -24.28 -32.03
CA ASN A 128 28.70 -24.17 -31.28
C ASN A 128 28.80 -22.94 -30.37
N GLN A 129 28.00 -21.90 -30.61
CA GLN A 129 27.98 -20.67 -29.79
C GLN A 129 27.11 -20.76 -28.54
N MET A 130 26.24 -21.77 -28.44
CA MET A 130 25.25 -21.91 -27.36
C MET A 130 25.83 -22.53 -26.08
N VAL A 131 26.83 -21.89 -25.48
CA VAL A 131 27.35 -22.30 -24.17
C VAL A 131 26.84 -21.31 -23.13
N ARG A 132 25.83 -21.70 -22.35
CA ARG A 132 25.30 -20.90 -21.25
C ARG A 132 26.17 -21.06 -20.01
N PHE A 133 26.38 -19.96 -19.29
CA PHE A 133 27.15 -19.90 -18.04
C PHE A 133 26.25 -19.48 -16.89
N SER A 134 26.41 -20.14 -15.75
CA SER A 134 25.82 -19.75 -14.48
C SER A 134 26.94 -19.43 -13.49
N PHE A 135 26.84 -18.33 -12.73
CA PHE A 135 27.89 -17.88 -11.82
C PHE A 135 27.46 -17.92 -10.35
N VAL A 136 28.39 -18.17 -9.43
CA VAL A 136 28.16 -18.20 -7.98
C VAL A 136 29.28 -17.51 -7.22
N ASP A 137 28.89 -16.56 -6.36
CA ASP A 137 29.78 -15.91 -5.42
C ASP A 137 30.25 -16.89 -4.34
N HIS A 138 31.52 -17.27 -4.41
CA HIS A 138 32.17 -18.16 -3.45
C HIS A 138 32.36 -17.49 -2.07
N ASN A 139 32.33 -16.16 -1.99
CA ASN A 139 32.58 -15.39 -0.76
C ASN A 139 31.29 -15.03 0.00
N ALA A 140 30.12 -15.19 -0.62
CA ALA A 140 28.84 -15.18 0.07
C ALA A 140 28.75 -16.43 0.96
N GLY A 141 29.26 -16.33 2.20
CA GLY A 141 29.36 -17.46 3.12
C GLY A 141 28.06 -18.27 3.19
N LEU A 142 28.17 -19.61 3.20
CA LEU A 142 27.06 -20.59 3.27
C LEU A 142 25.93 -20.11 4.18
N THR A 143 24.93 -19.43 3.63
CA THR A 143 23.72 -19.11 4.37
C THR A 143 22.84 -20.36 4.47
N GLN A 144 21.94 -20.38 5.44
CA GLN A 144 21.13 -21.57 5.77
C GLN A 144 20.07 -21.93 4.71
N ASP A 145 19.82 -21.06 3.73
CA ASP A 145 18.76 -21.23 2.71
C ASP A 145 19.35 -21.13 1.30
N LEU A 146 20.00 -22.22 0.88
CA LEU A 146 20.63 -22.36 -0.45
C LEU A 146 19.63 -22.26 -1.61
N SER A 147 18.33 -22.50 -1.35
CA SER A 147 17.25 -22.45 -2.35
C SER A 147 17.04 -21.04 -2.94
N LYS A 148 17.39 -19.99 -2.19
CA LYS A 148 17.14 -18.60 -2.60
C LYS A 148 18.34 -17.89 -3.20
N GLN A 149 19.56 -18.43 -3.04
CA GLN A 149 20.77 -17.70 -3.40
C GLN A 149 21.27 -18.01 -4.82
N THR A 150 21.08 -19.20 -5.38
CA THR A 150 21.62 -19.56 -6.71
C THR A 150 20.85 -20.71 -7.35
N THR A 151 19.68 -20.41 -7.93
CA THR A 151 18.84 -21.38 -8.66
C THR A 151 19.56 -22.03 -9.83
N ASP A 152 20.38 -21.27 -10.55
CA ASP A 152 20.93 -21.74 -11.82
C ASP A 152 22.13 -22.69 -11.65
N LEU A 153 23.11 -22.47 -10.75
CA LEU A 153 24.32 -23.33 -10.68
C LEU A 153 24.10 -24.62 -9.89
N LEU A 154 23.38 -24.56 -8.75
CA LEU A 154 23.14 -25.74 -7.92
C LEU A 154 22.31 -26.76 -8.67
N TRP A 155 21.33 -26.32 -9.46
CA TRP A 155 20.48 -27.22 -10.22
C TRP A 155 21.28 -28.11 -11.18
N PHE A 156 22.15 -27.59 -12.07
CA PHE A 156 22.90 -28.45 -13.01
C PHE A 156 23.81 -29.47 -12.33
N GLN A 157 24.34 -29.09 -11.17
CA GLN A 157 25.21 -29.97 -10.39
C GLN A 157 24.41 -31.08 -9.70
N LEU A 158 23.21 -30.76 -9.20
CA LEU A 158 22.32 -31.68 -8.49
C LEU A 158 21.46 -32.54 -9.43
N GLU A 159 20.98 -31.96 -10.53
CA GLU A 159 20.16 -32.58 -11.57
C GLU A 159 20.86 -33.82 -12.12
N ARG A 160 22.15 -33.72 -12.43
CA ARG A 160 22.89 -34.88 -12.95
C ARG A 160 23.14 -35.94 -11.88
N ASP A 161 23.44 -35.55 -10.64
CA ASP A 161 23.62 -36.54 -9.57
C ASP A 161 22.30 -37.24 -9.23
N VAL A 162 21.15 -36.55 -9.34
CA VAL A 162 19.83 -37.14 -9.10
C VAL A 162 19.35 -37.94 -10.31
N ILE A 163 19.33 -37.38 -11.53
CA ILE A 163 18.88 -38.05 -12.77
C ILE A 163 19.74 -39.28 -13.08
N LEU A 164 21.07 -39.21 -12.96
CA LEU A 164 21.93 -40.37 -13.24
C LEU A 164 21.80 -41.49 -12.20
N GLN A 165 21.32 -41.16 -11.01
CA GLN A 165 20.99 -42.13 -9.97
C GLN A 165 19.59 -42.74 -10.15
N ILE A 166 18.70 -42.11 -10.93
CA ILE A 166 17.41 -42.70 -11.29
C ILE A 166 17.68 -43.87 -12.28
N PRO A 167 17.22 -45.10 -11.98
CA PRO A 167 17.38 -46.22 -12.90
C PRO A 167 16.65 -45.94 -14.23
N GLY A 168 17.36 -46.10 -15.34
CA GLY A 168 16.85 -46.01 -16.71
C GLY A 168 16.71 -47.37 -17.37
N ASN A 169 15.84 -47.46 -18.37
CA ASN A 169 15.67 -48.66 -19.20
C ASN A 169 16.02 -48.33 -20.66
N LYS A 170 16.80 -49.20 -21.32
CA LYS A 170 17.11 -49.10 -22.76
C LYS A 170 15.83 -49.01 -23.60
N GLN A 171 14.79 -49.79 -23.26
CA GLN A 171 13.56 -49.82 -24.05
C GLN A 171 12.80 -48.49 -23.99
N GLU A 172 12.67 -47.89 -22.80
CA GLU A 172 12.02 -46.58 -22.63
C GLU A 172 12.69 -45.50 -23.48
N MET A 173 14.02 -45.51 -23.54
CA MET A 173 14.78 -44.60 -24.38
C MET A 173 14.56 -44.85 -25.88
N ILE A 174 14.53 -46.12 -26.33
CA ILE A 174 14.28 -46.44 -27.74
C ILE A 174 12.86 -46.06 -28.15
N ASP A 175 11.87 -46.30 -27.29
CA ASP A 175 10.49 -45.91 -27.54
C ASP A 175 10.35 -44.37 -27.62
N ALA A 176 11.10 -43.64 -26.76
CA ALA A 176 11.21 -42.19 -26.87
C ALA A 176 11.86 -41.74 -28.19
N CYS A 177 12.94 -42.38 -28.65
CA CYS A 177 13.53 -42.11 -29.97
C CYS A 177 12.52 -42.30 -31.11
N ARG A 178 11.76 -43.41 -31.09
CA ARG A 178 10.74 -43.71 -32.11
C ARG A 178 9.59 -42.70 -32.10
N LEU A 179 9.23 -42.20 -30.93
CA LEU A 179 8.21 -41.16 -30.79
C LEU A 179 8.72 -39.82 -31.33
N TYR A 180 9.99 -39.49 -31.05
CA TYR A 180 10.63 -38.24 -31.48
C TYR A 180 10.71 -38.12 -33.01
N ASP A 181 11.08 -39.20 -33.69
CA ASP A 181 11.30 -39.24 -35.15
C ASP A 181 10.26 -40.07 -35.92
N ARG A 182 9.02 -40.14 -35.42
CA ARG A 182 7.95 -41.01 -35.97
C ARG A 182 7.68 -40.85 -37.46
N ASP A 183 7.94 -39.67 -38.01
CA ASP A 183 7.68 -39.33 -39.41
C ASP A 183 8.93 -39.45 -40.31
N ASN A 184 10.11 -39.75 -39.75
CA ASN A 184 11.38 -39.82 -40.49
C ASN A 184 11.84 -41.27 -40.68
N LEU A 185 11.40 -41.89 -41.79
CA LEU A 185 11.68 -43.29 -42.12
C LEU A 185 13.18 -43.66 -42.08
N LYS A 186 14.07 -42.75 -42.51
CA LYS A 186 15.52 -42.98 -42.48
C LYS A 186 16.05 -43.03 -41.04
N VAL A 187 15.55 -42.14 -40.18
CA VAL A 187 15.97 -42.10 -38.78
C VAL A 187 15.38 -43.29 -38.01
N LEU A 188 14.16 -43.72 -38.32
CA LEU A 188 13.58 -44.95 -37.77
C LEU A 188 14.42 -46.20 -38.11
N GLU A 189 14.89 -46.33 -39.36
CA GLU A 189 15.83 -47.41 -39.73
C GLU A 189 17.15 -47.33 -38.94
N MET A 190 17.67 -46.12 -38.70
CA MET A 190 18.85 -45.92 -37.86
C MET A 190 18.58 -46.26 -36.39
N ILE A 191 17.38 -45.97 -35.87
CA ILE A 191 16.95 -46.32 -34.52
C ILE A 191 16.85 -47.84 -34.36
N ASP A 192 16.27 -48.54 -35.34
CA ASP A 192 16.17 -50.01 -35.31
C ASP A 192 17.55 -50.67 -35.36
N HIS A 193 18.46 -50.14 -36.17
CA HIS A 193 19.86 -50.60 -36.18
C HIS A 193 20.55 -50.33 -34.83
N PHE A 194 20.33 -49.15 -34.26
CA PHE A 194 20.87 -48.77 -32.96
C PHE A 194 20.31 -49.63 -31.81
N GLU A 195 19.01 -49.94 -31.78
CA GLU A 195 18.38 -50.80 -30.77
C GLU A 195 19.07 -52.17 -30.71
N ASN A 196 19.41 -52.73 -31.87
CA ASN A 196 20.03 -54.04 -31.99
C ASN A 196 21.54 -54.05 -31.68
N GLU A 197 22.28 -53.01 -32.09
CA GLU A 197 23.75 -52.99 -31.97
C GLU A 197 24.31 -52.25 -30.74
N TYR A 198 23.52 -51.35 -30.12
CA TYR A 198 24.02 -50.49 -29.05
C TYR A 198 24.48 -51.25 -27.80
N ARG A 199 25.69 -50.93 -27.34
CA ARG A 199 26.28 -51.34 -26.07
C ARG A 199 26.68 -50.12 -25.23
N SER A 200 26.44 -50.18 -23.93
CA SER A 200 26.71 -49.09 -22.98
C SER A 200 28.17 -48.62 -22.96
N ASP A 201 29.12 -49.50 -23.28
CA ASP A 201 30.55 -49.18 -23.36
C ASP A 201 30.98 -48.48 -24.67
N GLU A 202 30.05 -48.29 -25.62
CA GLU A 202 30.27 -47.61 -26.91
C GLU A 202 29.46 -46.31 -27.04
N ALA A 203 28.92 -45.79 -25.93
CA ALA A 203 28.10 -44.58 -25.91
C ALA A 203 28.80 -43.35 -26.52
N THR A 204 30.09 -43.13 -26.22
CA THR A 204 30.85 -42.00 -26.80
C THR A 204 30.99 -42.12 -28.31
N GLN A 205 31.18 -43.34 -28.83
CA GLN A 205 31.32 -43.59 -30.27
C GLN A 205 29.97 -43.40 -30.99
N SER A 206 28.89 -43.90 -30.41
CA SER A 206 27.53 -43.74 -30.94
C SER A 206 27.12 -42.26 -30.99
N TYR A 207 27.51 -41.48 -29.98
CA TYR A 207 27.34 -40.02 -29.95
C TYR A 207 28.24 -39.30 -30.97
N LEU A 208 29.49 -39.76 -31.15
CA LEU A 208 30.48 -39.17 -32.06
C LEU A 208 30.13 -39.28 -33.55
N LYS A 209 29.38 -40.30 -33.94
CA LYS A 209 28.94 -40.51 -35.34
C LYS A 209 27.96 -39.43 -35.84
N LYS A 210 27.65 -38.39 -35.05
CA LYS A 210 26.70 -37.31 -35.37
C LYS A 210 25.35 -37.85 -35.88
N SER A 211 24.89 -38.94 -35.27
CA SER A 211 23.60 -39.56 -35.55
C SER A 211 22.45 -38.79 -34.88
N PHE A 212 21.21 -39.26 -35.03
CA PHE A 212 20.02 -38.74 -34.36
C PHE A 212 20.23 -38.53 -32.83
N LEU A 213 21.02 -39.38 -32.18
CA LEU A 213 21.37 -39.29 -30.74
C LEU A 213 22.11 -38.01 -30.37
N TYR A 214 22.98 -37.49 -31.24
CA TYR A 214 23.70 -36.23 -30.97
C TYR A 214 22.71 -35.07 -30.86
N LYS A 215 21.67 -35.05 -31.70
CA LYS A 215 20.61 -34.03 -31.67
C LYS A 215 19.73 -34.20 -30.42
N ILE A 216 19.24 -35.43 -30.20
CA ILE A 216 18.31 -35.77 -29.11
C ILE A 216 18.91 -35.56 -27.71
N VAL A 217 20.22 -35.77 -27.53
CA VAL A 217 20.85 -35.61 -26.20
C VAL A 217 21.30 -34.18 -25.94
N ASN A 218 21.87 -33.50 -26.94
CA ASN A 218 22.37 -32.14 -26.74
C ASN A 218 21.25 -31.10 -26.68
N LYS A 219 20.09 -31.35 -27.31
CA LYS A 219 18.97 -30.40 -27.28
C LYS A 219 18.42 -30.24 -25.85
N PRO A 220 17.93 -31.28 -25.17
CA PRO A 220 17.40 -31.19 -23.81
C PRO A 220 18.41 -30.64 -22.80
N LEU A 221 19.68 -31.02 -22.90
CA LEU A 221 20.77 -30.49 -22.05
C LEU A 221 21.02 -28.98 -22.22
N ARG A 222 20.59 -28.39 -23.35
CA ARG A 222 20.77 -26.95 -23.65
C ARG A 222 19.54 -26.12 -23.37
N ILE A 223 18.35 -26.66 -23.63
CA ILE A 223 17.06 -25.97 -23.43
C ILE A 223 16.41 -26.28 -22.09
N GLU A 224 17.06 -27.10 -21.26
CA GLU A 224 16.55 -27.51 -19.94
C GLU A 224 15.20 -28.24 -20.08
N ASP A 225 15.10 -29.16 -21.05
CA ASP A 225 13.90 -29.99 -21.25
C ASP A 225 13.97 -31.24 -20.36
N PHE A 226 13.35 -31.12 -19.20
CA PHE A 226 13.43 -32.11 -18.11
C PHE A 226 12.75 -33.43 -18.43
N ASP A 227 11.66 -33.40 -19.20
CA ASP A 227 10.94 -34.61 -19.58
C ASP A 227 11.78 -35.45 -20.55
N GLU A 228 12.43 -34.79 -21.51
CA GLU A 228 13.33 -35.46 -22.45
C GLU A 228 14.62 -35.94 -21.76
N LEU A 229 15.22 -35.13 -20.87
CA LEU A 229 16.39 -35.57 -20.09
C LEU A 229 16.09 -36.79 -19.23
N TYR A 230 14.89 -36.87 -18.64
CA TYR A 230 14.43 -38.03 -17.90
C TYR A 230 14.28 -39.26 -18.82
N LYS A 231 13.67 -39.13 -20.00
CA LYS A 231 13.51 -40.24 -20.96
C LYS A 231 14.87 -40.77 -21.45
N PHE A 232 15.85 -39.89 -21.65
CA PHE A 232 17.19 -40.23 -22.14
C PHE A 232 18.23 -40.53 -21.06
N ARG A 233 17.83 -40.54 -19.77
CA ARG A 233 18.73 -40.75 -18.62
C ARG A 233 19.60 -42.01 -18.72
N TYR A 234 19.10 -43.07 -19.37
CA TYR A 234 19.84 -44.30 -19.60
C TYR A 234 21.11 -44.07 -20.45
N PHE A 235 20.99 -43.44 -21.63
CA PHE A 235 22.13 -43.15 -22.50
C PHE A 235 23.03 -42.05 -21.96
N VAL A 236 22.46 -41.02 -21.33
CA VAL A 236 23.24 -39.93 -20.73
C VAL A 236 24.13 -40.46 -19.60
N LYS A 237 23.67 -41.47 -18.86
CA LYS A 237 24.47 -42.19 -17.87
C LYS A 237 25.63 -42.92 -18.53
N ASP A 238 25.35 -43.78 -19.50
CA ASP A 238 26.37 -44.54 -20.23
C ASP A 238 27.42 -43.62 -20.86
N LEU A 239 27.00 -42.51 -21.49
CA LEU A 239 27.89 -41.53 -22.11
C LEU A 239 28.83 -40.89 -21.10
N ASN A 240 28.32 -40.48 -19.94
CA ASN A 240 29.13 -39.88 -18.89
C ASN A 240 30.09 -40.88 -18.24
N GLU A 241 29.64 -42.12 -18.01
CA GLU A 241 30.50 -43.20 -17.51
C GLU A 241 31.61 -43.54 -18.52
N ASN A 242 31.30 -43.55 -19.82
CA ASN A 242 32.24 -43.85 -20.88
C ASN A 242 33.32 -42.76 -21.05
N ILE A 243 32.93 -41.48 -20.99
CA ILE A 243 33.87 -40.34 -20.93
C ILE A 243 34.75 -40.44 -19.67
N ALA A 244 34.17 -40.82 -18.52
CA ALA A 244 34.92 -41.04 -17.29
C ALA A 244 35.86 -42.27 -17.33
N CYS A 245 35.54 -43.31 -18.10
CA CYS A 245 36.38 -44.50 -18.24
C CYS A 245 37.53 -44.31 -19.24
N GLY A 246 37.37 -43.49 -20.28
CA GLY A 246 38.38 -43.27 -21.34
C GLY A 246 39.76 -42.88 -20.81
N ARG A 247 39.82 -42.16 -19.69
CA ARG A 247 41.08 -41.74 -19.05
C ARG A 247 41.82 -42.85 -18.30
N ARG A 248 41.14 -43.89 -17.78
CA ARG A 248 41.83 -44.99 -17.05
C ARG A 248 42.86 -45.71 -17.93
N LYS A 249 42.75 -45.57 -19.26
CA LYS A 249 43.69 -46.11 -20.25
C LYS A 249 44.89 -45.19 -20.57
N MET A 250 44.88 -43.91 -20.15
CA MET A 250 45.93 -42.92 -20.48
C MET A 250 46.92 -42.63 -19.34
N SER A 251 46.68 -43.05 -18.09
CA SER A 251 47.57 -42.68 -16.97
C SER A 251 48.72 -43.67 -16.76
N GLN A 252 49.89 -43.36 -17.34
CA GLN A 252 51.18 -43.61 -16.70
C GLN A 252 52.01 -42.32 -16.70
N SER A 253 52.21 -41.78 -15.49
CA SER A 253 53.22 -40.79 -15.09
C SER A 253 53.02 -39.30 -15.45
N THR A 254 53.24 -38.47 -14.42
CA THR A 254 53.45 -37.02 -14.34
C THR A 254 52.25 -36.07 -14.17
N LYS A 255 52.42 -35.15 -13.21
CA LYS A 255 51.61 -33.94 -12.97
C LYS A 255 51.85 -32.97 -14.12
N GLU A 256 51.13 -33.13 -15.22
CA GLU A 256 51.05 -32.11 -16.26
C GLU A 256 49.74 -31.33 -16.12
N THR A 257 49.76 -30.02 -16.38
CA THR A 257 48.55 -29.20 -16.54
C THR A 257 48.19 -29.16 -18.01
N LEU A 258 46.92 -29.40 -18.33
CA LEU A 258 46.45 -29.36 -19.70
C LEU A 258 45.74 -28.03 -19.96
N PHE A 259 46.20 -27.31 -20.99
CA PHE A 259 45.51 -26.14 -21.53
C PHE A 259 44.69 -26.55 -22.73
N VAL A 260 43.39 -26.31 -22.65
CA VAL A 260 42.47 -26.49 -23.77
C VAL A 260 41.78 -25.18 -24.11
N TYR A 261 41.42 -25.06 -25.38
CA TYR A 261 40.90 -23.85 -25.96
C TYR A 261 39.49 -24.10 -26.49
N ARG A 262 38.53 -23.27 -26.05
CA ARG A 262 37.19 -23.21 -26.63
C ARG A 262 37.00 -21.88 -27.35
N ARG A 263 36.41 -21.96 -28.54
CA ARG A 263 35.98 -20.80 -29.32
C ARG A 263 34.55 -20.41 -28.94
N MET A 264 34.31 -19.13 -28.70
CA MET A 264 32.96 -18.58 -28.52
C MET A 264 32.90 -17.14 -29.04
N LYS A 265 31.69 -16.60 -29.18
CA LYS A 265 31.48 -15.15 -29.31
C LYS A 265 30.31 -14.79 -28.42
N ILE A 266 30.44 -13.69 -27.71
CA ILE A 266 29.43 -13.19 -26.78
C ILE A 266 29.23 -11.69 -27.03
N ASN A 267 28.09 -11.16 -26.60
CA ASN A 267 27.78 -9.74 -26.73
C ASN A 267 28.43 -8.93 -25.58
N GLN A 268 28.31 -7.60 -25.63
CA GLN A 268 28.91 -6.72 -24.63
C GLN A 268 28.29 -6.92 -23.23
N ASP A 269 26.97 -7.14 -23.14
CA ASP A 269 26.26 -7.36 -21.87
C ASP A 269 26.74 -8.64 -21.16
N GLU A 270 26.97 -9.71 -21.91
CA GLU A 270 27.52 -10.96 -21.38
C GLU A 270 28.96 -10.78 -20.90
N ILE A 271 29.79 -10.03 -21.65
CA ILE A 271 31.16 -9.70 -21.21
C ILE A 271 31.15 -8.99 -19.86
N ASP A 272 30.22 -8.05 -19.67
CA ASP A 272 30.12 -7.30 -18.42
C ASP A 272 29.66 -8.22 -17.28
N LYS A 273 28.75 -9.17 -17.52
CA LYS A 273 28.43 -10.25 -16.57
C LYS A 273 29.65 -11.10 -16.20
N PHE A 274 30.47 -11.49 -17.18
CA PHE A 274 31.71 -12.24 -16.90
C PHE A 274 32.70 -11.40 -16.06
N LYS A 275 32.84 -10.10 -16.34
CA LYS A 275 33.71 -9.21 -15.54
C LYS A 275 33.22 -9.04 -14.11
N GLU A 276 31.91 -8.88 -13.90
CA GLU A 276 31.29 -8.78 -12.57
C GLU A 276 31.49 -10.05 -11.73
N ASN A 277 31.72 -11.19 -12.40
CA ASN A 277 31.90 -12.50 -11.78
C ASN A 277 33.36 -12.99 -11.79
N GLU A 278 34.35 -12.10 -11.98
CA GLU A 278 35.76 -12.47 -11.80
C GLU A 278 36.01 -12.98 -10.37
N GLY A 279 36.61 -14.17 -10.26
CA GLY A 279 36.87 -14.87 -9.00
C GLY A 279 35.77 -15.85 -8.56
N ASN A 280 34.58 -15.76 -9.16
CA ASN A 280 33.42 -16.60 -8.83
C ASN A 280 33.49 -17.97 -9.54
N LEU A 281 32.66 -18.91 -9.05
CA LEU A 281 32.47 -20.20 -9.71
C LEU A 281 31.54 -20.04 -10.90
N ALA A 282 31.79 -20.78 -11.96
CA ALA A 282 31.04 -20.81 -13.21
C ALA A 282 30.74 -22.26 -13.61
N ALA A 283 29.48 -22.58 -13.88
CA ALA A 283 29.08 -23.86 -14.49
C ALA A 283 28.70 -23.62 -15.95
N ILE A 284 29.07 -24.60 -16.78
CA ILE A 284 28.76 -24.63 -18.19
C ILE A 284 27.63 -25.63 -18.44
N HIS A 285 26.65 -25.23 -19.23
CA HIS A 285 25.52 -26.06 -19.60
C HIS A 285 25.89 -26.97 -20.79
N GLY A 286 25.60 -28.28 -20.67
CA GLY A 286 25.82 -29.29 -21.71
C GLY A 286 27.25 -29.89 -21.76
N LEU A 287 27.52 -30.68 -22.81
CA LEU A 287 28.83 -31.28 -23.04
C LEU A 287 29.79 -30.27 -23.69
N LEU A 288 30.94 -30.03 -23.06
CA LEU A 288 31.90 -29.04 -23.53
C LEU A 288 32.95 -29.69 -24.46
N GLU A 289 32.93 -29.31 -25.74
CA GLU A 289 33.91 -29.73 -26.74
C GLU A 289 35.04 -28.71 -26.89
N THR A 290 36.30 -29.11 -26.76
CA THR A 290 37.46 -28.21 -26.78
C THR A 290 38.58 -28.77 -27.65
N THR A 291 39.60 -27.96 -27.95
CA THR A 291 40.80 -28.43 -28.63
C THR A 291 42.06 -28.17 -27.81
N SER A 292 43.02 -29.08 -27.88
CA SER A 292 44.34 -28.88 -27.25
C SER A 292 45.28 -28.00 -28.10
N ILE A 293 44.86 -27.54 -29.28
CA ILE A 293 45.72 -26.80 -30.23
C ILE A 293 45.26 -25.34 -30.33
N ARG A 294 46.04 -24.43 -29.72
CA ARG A 294 45.74 -22.99 -29.66
C ARG A 294 45.66 -22.32 -31.04
N SER A 295 46.55 -22.67 -31.97
CA SER A 295 46.60 -22.05 -33.31
C SER A 295 45.38 -22.39 -34.15
N THR A 296 44.88 -23.63 -34.06
CA THR A 296 43.63 -24.07 -34.70
C THR A 296 42.44 -23.30 -34.15
N ALA A 297 42.33 -23.18 -32.82
CA ALA A 297 41.27 -22.41 -32.17
C ALA A 297 41.29 -20.92 -32.59
N LEU A 298 42.46 -20.28 -32.56
CA LEU A 298 42.61 -18.87 -32.95
C LEU A 298 42.29 -18.62 -34.43
N THR A 299 42.77 -19.46 -35.33
CA THR A 299 42.52 -19.32 -36.78
C THR A 299 41.03 -19.43 -37.08
N GLN A 300 40.33 -20.34 -36.42
CA GLN A 300 38.89 -20.54 -36.59
C GLN A 300 38.05 -19.42 -35.96
N VAL A 301 38.48 -18.85 -34.82
CA VAL A 301 37.81 -17.71 -34.17
C VAL A 301 37.88 -16.44 -35.05
N ILE A 302 39.02 -16.20 -35.70
CA ILE A 302 39.29 -15.00 -36.49
C ILE A 302 38.66 -15.08 -37.89
N LYS A 303 38.50 -16.28 -38.49
CA LYS A 303 38.01 -16.46 -39.87
C LYS A 303 36.55 -15.99 -40.12
N VAL A 304 35.74 -15.85 -39.08
CA VAL A 304 34.25 -15.75 -39.18
C VAL A 304 33.72 -14.39 -38.68
N VAL A 305 34.51 -13.33 -38.63
CA VAL A 305 34.08 -12.03 -38.08
C VAL A 305 33.53 -11.11 -39.20
N ARG A 306 32.20 -10.91 -39.24
CA ARG A 306 31.54 -9.87 -40.06
C ARG A 306 30.49 -9.02 -39.33
N GLN A 307 30.11 -9.36 -38.08
CA GLN A 307 29.17 -8.56 -37.28
C GLN A 307 29.93 -7.63 -36.32
N ALA A 308 29.47 -6.38 -36.20
CA ALA A 308 30.08 -5.35 -35.36
C ALA A 308 29.82 -5.55 -33.84
N ASP A 309 28.73 -6.23 -33.47
CA ASP A 309 28.22 -6.28 -32.09
C ASP A 309 28.63 -7.56 -31.29
N MET A 310 29.34 -8.50 -31.93
CA MET A 310 29.75 -9.77 -31.31
C MET A 310 31.27 -9.86 -31.21
N ILE A 311 31.78 -10.05 -29.99
CA ILE A 311 33.23 -10.07 -29.74
C ILE A 311 33.71 -11.52 -29.71
N PRO A 312 34.71 -11.89 -30.53
CA PRO A 312 35.33 -13.21 -30.45
C PRO A 312 36.02 -13.39 -29.11
N VAL A 313 35.75 -14.51 -28.45
CA VAL A 313 36.36 -14.88 -27.17
C VAL A 313 37.02 -16.24 -27.29
N LEU A 314 38.26 -16.30 -26.79
CA LEU A 314 38.99 -17.54 -26.60
C LEU A 314 38.97 -17.88 -25.11
N LEU A 315 38.29 -18.97 -24.77
CA LEU A 315 38.40 -19.52 -23.42
C LEU A 315 39.68 -20.32 -23.32
N GLU A 316 40.53 -19.95 -22.37
CA GLU A 316 41.69 -20.72 -21.94
C GLU A 316 41.30 -21.47 -20.69
N ILE A 317 41.13 -22.79 -20.81
CA ILE A 317 40.72 -23.65 -19.70
C ILE A 317 41.94 -24.41 -19.21
N GLU A 318 42.32 -24.13 -17.96
CA GLU A 318 43.35 -24.86 -17.22
C GLU A 318 42.70 -26.01 -16.45
N SER A 319 43.15 -27.24 -16.73
CA SER A 319 42.75 -28.42 -15.97
C SER A 319 43.97 -29.11 -15.37
N ASP A 320 43.99 -29.28 -14.05
CA ASP A 320 44.92 -30.23 -13.42
C ASP A 320 44.50 -31.63 -13.81
N LEU A 321 45.42 -32.42 -14.35
CA LEU A 321 45.14 -33.80 -14.68
C LEU A 321 44.71 -34.56 -13.40
N ASN A 322 45.21 -34.29 -12.19
CA ASN A 322 44.85 -35.11 -11.02
C ASN A 322 43.43 -34.93 -10.47
N GLN A 323 42.69 -33.89 -10.86
CA GLN A 323 41.30 -33.71 -10.41
C GLN A 323 40.38 -34.72 -11.13
N ASN A 324 39.50 -35.36 -10.36
CA ASN A 324 38.68 -36.54 -10.72
C ASN A 324 38.16 -36.53 -12.17
N VAL A 325 38.75 -37.35 -13.04
CA VAL A 325 38.38 -37.68 -14.44
C VAL A 325 37.20 -36.89 -15.04
N ILE A 326 37.52 -35.76 -15.67
CA ILE A 326 36.52 -34.82 -16.19
C ILE A 326 36.46 -34.82 -17.73
N PHE A 327 37.42 -35.42 -18.45
CA PHE A 327 37.44 -35.38 -19.92
C PHE A 327 38.10 -36.60 -20.57
N THR A 328 37.82 -36.81 -21.87
CA THR A 328 38.45 -37.84 -22.71
C THR A 328 39.00 -37.26 -24.03
N ASP A 329 40.07 -37.87 -24.55
CA ASP A 329 40.63 -37.57 -25.87
C ASP A 329 39.90 -38.40 -26.93
N THR A 330 39.36 -37.76 -27.96
CA THR A 330 38.50 -38.40 -28.97
C THR A 330 39.25 -38.94 -30.19
N ILE A 331 40.58 -38.85 -30.21
CA ILE A 331 41.45 -39.27 -31.33
C ILE A 331 41.23 -40.73 -31.77
N GLN A 332 40.77 -41.63 -30.89
CA GLN A 332 40.60 -43.05 -31.25
C GLN A 332 39.35 -43.36 -32.08
N TRP A 333 38.41 -42.42 -32.25
CA TRP A 333 37.05 -42.75 -32.71
C TRP A 333 36.45 -41.81 -33.79
N GLY A 334 37.24 -40.92 -34.42
CA GLY A 334 36.73 -39.95 -35.40
C GLY A 334 37.49 -39.92 -36.74
N ASP A 335 36.73 -39.79 -37.83
CA ASP A 335 37.18 -39.62 -39.24
C ASP A 335 37.65 -38.17 -39.58
N LEU A 336 37.86 -37.30 -38.59
CA LEU A 336 38.22 -35.89 -38.79
C LEU A 336 39.73 -35.66 -38.60
N SER A 337 40.45 -35.59 -39.70
CA SER A 337 41.91 -35.50 -39.78
C SER A 337 42.52 -34.12 -39.47
N SER A 338 42.11 -33.39 -38.42
CA SER A 338 42.73 -32.06 -38.16
C SER A 338 42.79 -31.51 -36.72
N GLY A 339 42.58 -32.26 -35.65
CA GLY A 339 42.87 -31.72 -34.30
C GLY A 339 42.65 -32.68 -33.14
N LYS A 340 43.44 -32.53 -32.07
CA LYS A 340 43.19 -33.19 -30.78
C LYS A 340 41.94 -32.55 -30.15
N GLU A 341 40.80 -33.21 -30.26
CA GLU A 341 39.52 -32.79 -29.66
C GLU A 341 39.33 -33.44 -28.28
N ILE A 342 39.04 -32.61 -27.28
CA ILE A 342 38.88 -32.99 -25.89
C ILE A 342 37.46 -32.66 -25.45
N ARG A 343 36.76 -33.63 -24.85
CA ARG A 343 35.40 -33.42 -24.33
C ARG A 343 35.34 -33.56 -22.83
N PHE A 344 34.70 -32.58 -22.17
CA PHE A 344 34.41 -32.65 -20.75
C PHE A 344 33.06 -33.31 -20.48
N VAL A 345 32.96 -33.97 -19.32
CA VAL A 345 31.70 -34.39 -18.72
C VAL A 345 30.84 -33.15 -18.41
N SER A 346 29.52 -33.28 -18.42
CA SER A 346 28.59 -32.14 -18.32
C SER A 346 28.49 -31.43 -16.95
N ASN A 347 29.27 -31.80 -15.93
CA ASN A 347 29.15 -31.27 -14.55
C ASN A 347 30.44 -30.61 -14.02
N VAL A 348 31.27 -30.11 -14.92
CA VAL A 348 32.51 -29.43 -14.51
C VAL A 348 32.18 -28.07 -13.93
N THR A 349 32.74 -27.77 -12.75
CA THR A 349 32.77 -26.40 -12.24
C THR A 349 34.09 -25.76 -12.63
N PHE A 350 34.02 -24.53 -13.11
CA PHE A 350 35.18 -23.72 -13.42
C PHE A 350 35.22 -22.53 -12.47
N ARG A 351 36.41 -22.06 -12.13
CA ARG A 351 36.64 -20.76 -11.50
C ARG A 351 37.00 -19.78 -12.61
N LEU A 352 36.27 -18.67 -12.69
CA LEU A 352 36.60 -17.60 -13.63
C LEU A 352 37.74 -16.77 -13.04
N GLU A 353 38.97 -16.99 -13.50
CA GLU A 353 40.14 -16.34 -12.91
C GLU A 353 40.30 -14.90 -13.40
N LYS A 354 40.11 -14.66 -14.70
CA LYS A 354 40.31 -13.35 -15.29
C LYS A 354 39.70 -13.21 -16.69
N VAL A 355 39.21 -12.02 -17.00
CA VAL A 355 38.74 -11.59 -18.32
C VAL A 355 39.69 -10.51 -18.85
N LYS A 356 40.49 -10.83 -19.88
CA LYS A 356 41.47 -9.91 -20.49
C LYS A 356 41.05 -9.50 -21.91
N THR A 357 41.18 -8.22 -22.24
CA THR A 357 40.97 -7.73 -23.61
C THR A 357 42.28 -7.78 -24.39
N GLY A 358 42.35 -8.60 -25.45
CA GLY A 358 43.47 -8.64 -26.39
C GLY A 358 43.22 -7.77 -27.64
N GLU A 359 44.21 -7.65 -28.54
CA GLU A 359 44.14 -6.76 -29.71
C GLU A 359 43.01 -7.08 -30.71
N LYS A 360 42.57 -8.34 -30.79
CA LYS A 360 41.50 -8.79 -31.71
C LYS A 360 40.52 -9.83 -31.13
N VAL A 361 40.77 -10.34 -29.93
CA VAL A 361 40.01 -11.42 -29.27
C VAL A 361 40.04 -11.16 -27.75
N LEU A 362 38.92 -11.37 -27.06
CA LEU A 362 38.85 -11.38 -25.60
C LEU A 362 39.33 -12.74 -25.07
N LEU A 363 40.20 -12.75 -24.06
CA LEU A 363 40.72 -13.97 -23.47
C LEU A 363 40.15 -14.14 -22.07
N MET A 364 39.43 -15.23 -21.84
CA MET A 364 38.91 -15.59 -20.52
C MET A 364 39.64 -16.81 -19.98
N ALA A 365 40.23 -16.67 -18.80
CA ALA A 365 40.91 -17.76 -18.11
C ALA A 365 39.93 -18.46 -17.15
N LEU A 366 39.70 -19.75 -17.39
CA LEU A 366 38.87 -20.62 -16.57
C LEU A 366 39.76 -21.72 -15.99
N LYS A 367 39.60 -22.00 -14.69
CA LYS A 367 40.31 -23.10 -14.04
C LYS A 367 39.34 -24.13 -13.51
N VAL A 368 39.53 -25.40 -13.86
CA VAL A 368 38.73 -26.49 -13.28
C VAL A 368 38.85 -26.45 -11.76
N SER A 369 37.72 -26.49 -11.06
CA SER A 369 37.65 -26.40 -9.60
C SER A 369 36.71 -27.45 -9.01
N THR A 370 37.04 -27.92 -7.81
CA THR A 370 36.20 -28.80 -6.98
C THR A 370 35.44 -28.04 -5.89
N ASP A 371 35.54 -26.71 -5.84
CA ASP A 371 35.03 -25.90 -4.72
C ASP A 371 33.49 -25.88 -4.64
N GLY A 372 32.79 -26.23 -5.72
CA GLY A 372 31.34 -26.42 -5.74
C GLY A 372 30.87 -27.76 -5.15
N GLU A 373 31.73 -28.77 -5.10
CA GLU A 373 31.38 -30.14 -4.69
C GLU A 373 30.86 -30.23 -3.23
N PRO A 374 31.46 -29.54 -2.24
CA PRO A 374 30.96 -29.55 -0.86
C PRO A 374 29.60 -28.85 -0.70
N ILE A 375 29.33 -27.82 -1.51
CA ILE A 375 28.06 -27.07 -1.49
C ILE A 375 26.94 -27.97 -2.02
N LYS A 376 27.19 -28.62 -3.15
CA LYS A 376 26.32 -29.62 -3.77
C LYS A 376 26.03 -30.77 -2.81
N GLN A 377 27.07 -31.40 -2.25
CA GLN A 377 26.92 -32.56 -1.37
C GLN A 377 26.16 -32.21 -0.09
N LYS A 378 26.44 -31.06 0.53
CA LYS A 378 25.71 -30.59 1.70
C LYS A 378 24.23 -30.35 1.39
N TYR A 379 23.91 -29.77 0.23
CA TYR A 379 22.52 -29.56 -0.17
C TYR A 379 21.79 -30.88 -0.40
N ILE A 380 22.40 -31.86 -1.09
CA ILE A 380 21.84 -33.21 -1.23
C ILE A 380 21.61 -33.85 0.14
N GLU A 381 22.59 -33.76 1.05
CA GLU A 381 22.49 -34.32 2.40
C GLU A 381 21.42 -33.62 3.24
N ASP A 382 21.30 -32.29 3.19
CA ASP A 382 20.30 -31.53 3.93
C ASP A 382 18.88 -31.81 3.36
N THR A 383 18.73 -31.88 2.05
CA THR A 383 17.49 -32.27 1.38
C THR A 383 17.13 -33.73 1.69
N HIS A 384 18.09 -34.66 1.69
CA HIS A 384 17.86 -36.04 2.13
C HIS A 384 17.46 -36.14 3.61
N ARG A 385 18.11 -35.37 4.50
CA ARG A 385 17.80 -35.35 5.93
C ARG A 385 16.39 -34.82 6.21
N GLN A 386 15.94 -33.84 5.43
CA GLN A 386 14.59 -33.29 5.56
C GLN A 386 13.50 -34.26 5.09
N ILE A 387 13.85 -35.28 4.30
CA ILE A 387 12.91 -35.99 3.43
C ILE A 387 12.99 -37.54 3.63
N GLU A 388 13.56 -38.02 4.74
CA GLU A 388 13.54 -39.42 5.23
C GLU A 388 13.27 -40.54 4.19
N ASN A 389 14.29 -41.01 3.45
CA ASN A 389 14.22 -42.19 2.55
C ASN A 389 13.17 -42.13 1.42
N LEU A 390 13.09 -41.01 0.71
CA LEU A 390 12.26 -40.87 -0.49
C LEU A 390 12.93 -41.39 -1.77
N SER A 391 12.12 -41.80 -2.75
CA SER A 391 12.62 -42.24 -4.06
C SER A 391 13.28 -41.07 -4.81
N MET A 392 14.35 -41.36 -5.56
CA MET A 392 15.08 -40.34 -6.34
C MET A 392 14.19 -39.60 -7.34
N LYS A 393 13.07 -40.21 -7.75
CA LYS A 393 12.06 -39.60 -8.63
C LYS A 393 11.31 -38.45 -7.93
N ILE A 394 10.90 -38.60 -6.68
CA ILE A 394 10.18 -37.53 -5.96
C ILE A 394 11.14 -36.41 -5.52
N LEU A 395 12.39 -36.76 -5.19
CA LEU A 395 13.44 -35.77 -4.97
C LEU A 395 13.64 -34.89 -6.21
N PHE A 396 13.69 -35.49 -7.40
CA PHE A 396 13.80 -34.78 -8.67
C PHE A 396 12.64 -33.78 -8.88
N ALA A 397 11.40 -34.20 -8.61
CA ALA A 397 10.24 -33.32 -8.69
C ALA A 397 10.33 -32.11 -7.74
N ARG A 398 10.71 -32.34 -6.49
CA ARG A 398 10.81 -31.26 -5.50
C ARG A 398 11.89 -30.26 -5.83
N LEU A 399 13.03 -30.73 -6.35
CA LEU A 399 14.11 -29.86 -6.79
C LEU A 399 13.65 -28.94 -7.94
N MET A 400 12.85 -29.45 -8.89
CA MET A 400 12.22 -28.62 -9.93
C MET A 400 11.33 -27.52 -9.34
N CYS A 401 10.64 -27.78 -8.22
CA CYS A 401 9.80 -26.78 -7.54
C CYS A 401 10.62 -25.67 -6.87
N ASP A 402 11.69 -26.06 -6.18
CA ASP A 402 12.57 -25.13 -5.48
C ASP A 402 13.23 -24.13 -6.44
N ILE A 403 13.38 -24.52 -7.72
CA ILE A 403 13.89 -23.66 -8.80
C ILE A 403 12.83 -22.89 -9.59
N GLY A 404 11.55 -23.00 -9.21
CA GLY A 404 10.44 -22.25 -9.81
C GLY A 404 9.79 -22.93 -11.01
N LEU A 405 10.16 -24.16 -11.35
CA LEU A 405 9.55 -24.94 -12.44
C LEU A 405 8.32 -25.71 -11.96
N TRP A 406 7.30 -24.97 -11.55
CA TRP A 406 6.09 -25.57 -10.97
C TRP A 406 5.29 -26.41 -11.98
N ASN A 407 5.19 -25.97 -13.23
CA ASN A 407 4.43 -26.68 -14.27
C ASN A 407 5.11 -27.97 -14.72
N PRO A 408 6.41 -28.00 -15.07
CA PRO A 408 7.11 -29.25 -15.38
C PRO A 408 7.10 -30.24 -14.22
N SER A 409 7.30 -29.75 -12.99
CA SER A 409 7.26 -30.62 -11.81
C SER A 409 5.88 -31.23 -11.56
N GLN A 410 4.81 -30.46 -11.74
CA GLN A 410 3.45 -30.96 -11.68
C GLN A 410 3.21 -32.06 -12.70
N GLN A 411 3.53 -31.82 -13.98
CA GLN A 411 3.35 -32.79 -15.06
C GLN A 411 4.12 -34.08 -14.80
N PHE A 412 5.37 -33.95 -14.34
CA PHE A 412 6.22 -35.08 -13.99
C PHE A 412 5.63 -35.91 -12.84
N LEU A 413 5.13 -35.28 -11.79
CA LEU A 413 4.47 -35.99 -10.67
C LEU A 413 3.15 -36.64 -11.09
N GLU A 414 2.36 -36.00 -11.93
CA GLU A 414 1.13 -36.58 -12.49
C GLU A 414 1.43 -37.80 -13.36
N HIS A 415 2.47 -37.76 -14.19
CA HIS A 415 2.93 -38.90 -14.98
C HIS A 415 3.41 -40.05 -14.09
N LEU A 416 4.16 -39.74 -13.03
CA LEU A 416 4.59 -40.74 -12.06
C LEU A 416 3.41 -41.40 -11.34
N LEU A 417 2.35 -40.64 -11.07
CA LEU A 417 1.12 -41.17 -10.46
C LEU A 417 0.45 -42.19 -11.39
N ILE A 418 0.43 -41.92 -12.70
CA ILE A 418 -0.15 -42.79 -13.74
C ILE A 418 0.71 -44.05 -13.95
N ASP A 419 2.04 -43.93 -13.97
CA ASP A 419 2.99 -45.02 -14.23
C ASP A 419 3.24 -45.94 -13.00
N SER A 420 2.85 -45.50 -11.80
CA SER A 420 3.19 -46.19 -10.57
C SER A 420 2.47 -47.54 -10.42
N ASN A 421 3.17 -48.64 -10.74
CA ASN A 421 2.78 -50.02 -10.40
C ASN A 421 3.27 -50.46 -9.00
N SER A 422 3.59 -49.55 -8.07
CA SER A 422 4.24 -49.89 -6.80
C SER A 422 3.83 -49.01 -5.60
N ASN A 423 3.52 -49.69 -4.47
CA ASN A 423 3.44 -49.28 -3.05
C ASN A 423 2.62 -48.02 -2.70
N ASP A 424 1.56 -48.19 -1.91
CA ASP A 424 0.64 -47.10 -1.46
C ASP A 424 1.36 -45.93 -0.77
N GLU A 425 2.54 -46.17 -0.20
CA GLU A 425 3.37 -45.15 0.46
C GLU A 425 4.03 -44.18 -0.55
N ASP A 426 4.42 -44.63 -1.73
CA ASP A 426 4.99 -43.75 -2.76
C ASP A 426 3.90 -42.91 -3.45
N ILE A 427 2.70 -43.47 -3.65
CA ILE A 427 1.53 -42.73 -4.15
C ILE A 427 1.16 -41.60 -3.19
N ALA A 428 1.09 -41.89 -1.88
CA ALA A 428 0.82 -40.89 -0.86
C ALA A 428 1.86 -39.74 -0.88
N ARG A 429 3.14 -40.05 -1.07
CA ARG A 429 4.22 -39.05 -1.13
C ARG A 429 4.22 -38.23 -2.43
N ILE A 430 3.80 -38.81 -3.55
CA ILE A 430 3.59 -38.09 -4.83
C ILE A 430 2.44 -37.09 -4.67
N GLU A 431 1.30 -37.53 -4.13
CA GLU A 431 0.12 -36.67 -3.88
C GLU A 431 0.44 -35.51 -2.91
N TRP A 432 1.28 -35.74 -1.89
CA TRP A 432 1.77 -34.66 -1.01
C TRP A 432 2.53 -33.58 -1.78
N SER A 433 3.49 -34.03 -2.60
CA SER A 433 4.37 -33.15 -3.36
C SER A 433 3.56 -32.35 -4.38
N LEU A 434 2.59 -33.01 -5.04
CA LEU A 434 1.64 -32.39 -5.95
C LEU A 434 0.78 -31.33 -5.24
N GLY A 435 0.25 -31.65 -4.05
CA GLY A 435 -0.52 -30.73 -3.23
C GLY A 435 0.26 -29.47 -2.85
N ASN A 436 1.53 -29.61 -2.44
CA ASN A 436 2.40 -28.47 -2.14
C ASN A 436 2.63 -27.58 -3.36
N ILE A 437 2.84 -28.16 -4.54
CA ILE A 437 3.04 -27.43 -5.80
C ILE A 437 1.79 -26.63 -6.15
N LEU A 438 0.63 -27.27 -6.09
CA LEU A 438 -0.66 -26.63 -6.37
C LEU A 438 -0.94 -25.51 -5.38
N GLN A 439 -0.57 -25.67 -4.11
CA GLN A 439 -0.64 -24.62 -3.10
C GLN A 439 0.27 -23.43 -3.44
N CYS A 440 1.52 -23.69 -3.87
CA CYS A 440 2.43 -22.65 -4.33
C CYS A 440 1.92 -21.91 -5.58
N LYS A 441 1.20 -22.59 -6.48
CA LYS A 441 0.53 -22.00 -7.66
C LYS A 441 -0.74 -21.22 -7.32
N GLY A 442 -1.28 -21.37 -6.09
CA GLY A 442 -2.56 -20.77 -5.68
C GLY A 442 -3.80 -21.55 -6.12
N GLU A 443 -3.64 -22.82 -6.52
CA GLU A 443 -4.72 -23.73 -6.92
C GLU A 443 -5.24 -24.53 -5.70
N TRP A 444 -5.80 -23.80 -4.72
CA TRP A 444 -6.12 -24.32 -3.37
C TRP A 444 -7.08 -25.52 -3.36
N ILE A 445 -8.03 -25.57 -4.30
CA ILE A 445 -9.04 -26.64 -4.39
C ILE A 445 -8.39 -27.96 -4.84
N GLU A 446 -7.55 -27.90 -5.88
CA GLU A 446 -6.85 -29.09 -6.37
C GLU A 446 -5.78 -29.55 -5.38
N ALA A 447 -5.09 -28.60 -4.71
CA ALA A 447 -4.18 -28.90 -3.61
C ALA A 447 -4.90 -29.68 -2.49
N ARG A 448 -6.10 -29.24 -2.09
CA ARG A 448 -6.92 -29.93 -1.09
C ARG A 448 -7.26 -31.36 -1.53
N LYS A 449 -7.65 -31.58 -2.79
CA LYS A 449 -7.97 -32.93 -3.27
C LYS A 449 -6.76 -33.86 -3.19
N CYS A 450 -5.56 -33.38 -3.52
CA CYS A 450 -4.33 -34.16 -3.40
C CYS A 450 -4.05 -34.55 -1.94
N TYR A 451 -4.19 -33.59 -1.02
CA TYR A 451 -4.06 -33.85 0.41
C TYR A 451 -5.11 -34.82 0.96
N ASP A 452 -6.36 -34.73 0.50
CA ASP A 452 -7.44 -35.64 0.89
C ASP A 452 -7.19 -37.07 0.36
N ARG A 453 -6.73 -37.22 -0.89
CA ARG A 453 -6.37 -38.53 -1.47
C ARG A 453 -5.25 -39.19 -0.67
N MET A 454 -4.24 -38.43 -0.27
CA MET A 454 -3.14 -38.91 0.57
C MET A 454 -3.58 -39.33 1.97
N ILE A 455 -4.48 -38.59 2.62
CA ILE A 455 -4.97 -38.96 3.96
C ILE A 455 -5.75 -40.28 3.94
N ASN A 456 -6.37 -40.60 2.80
CA ASN A 456 -7.19 -41.79 2.61
C ASN A 456 -6.41 -43.03 2.12
N THR A 457 -5.11 -42.93 1.83
CA THR A 457 -4.24 -44.09 1.52
C THR A 457 -3.85 -44.89 2.78
N GLU A 458 -3.96 -46.22 2.74
CA GLU A 458 -3.61 -47.13 3.86
C GLU A 458 -2.25 -47.84 3.64
N PRO A 459 -1.36 -47.92 4.65
CA PRO A 459 -1.47 -47.30 5.97
C PRO A 459 -1.15 -45.79 5.91
N ALA A 460 -1.95 -44.99 6.60
CA ALA A 460 -1.68 -43.55 6.73
C ALA A 460 -0.27 -43.34 7.28
N CYS A 461 0.58 -42.64 6.53
CA CYS A 461 1.94 -42.29 6.96
C CYS A 461 1.83 -41.35 8.18
N SER A 462 1.91 -41.93 9.38
CA SER A 462 1.32 -41.36 10.61
C SER A 462 2.03 -40.13 11.18
N LYS A 463 3.30 -39.90 10.78
CA LYS A 463 4.05 -38.69 11.12
C LYS A 463 3.75 -37.52 10.19
N HIS A 464 3.62 -37.78 8.89
CA HIS A 464 3.39 -36.76 7.86
C HIS A 464 1.94 -36.25 7.86
N SER A 465 0.98 -37.05 8.36
CA SER A 465 -0.43 -36.66 8.50
C SER A 465 -0.63 -35.37 9.30
N ALA A 466 0.26 -35.04 10.25
CA ALA A 466 0.16 -33.80 11.01
C ALA A 466 0.53 -32.54 10.21
N ASP A 467 1.55 -32.62 9.35
CA ASP A 467 1.99 -31.50 8.53
C ASP A 467 0.97 -31.24 7.41
N ILE A 468 0.38 -32.31 6.87
CA ILE A 468 -0.71 -32.23 5.90
C ILE A 468 -1.96 -31.62 6.53
N LEU A 469 -2.34 -32.03 7.75
CA LEU A 469 -3.48 -31.41 8.46
C LEU A 469 -3.24 -29.91 8.70
N SER A 470 -1.98 -29.49 8.89
CA SER A 470 -1.65 -28.07 9.00
C SER A 470 -1.80 -27.36 7.64
N ALA A 471 -1.29 -27.95 6.55
CA ALA A 471 -1.43 -27.42 5.19
C ALA A 471 -2.90 -27.36 4.73
N ILE A 472 -3.70 -28.39 5.05
CA ILE A 472 -5.15 -28.40 4.83
C ILE A 472 -5.83 -27.30 5.64
N GLY A 473 -5.31 -26.96 6.83
CA GLY A 473 -5.82 -25.87 7.67
C GLY A 473 -5.45 -24.48 7.16
N ASP A 474 -4.33 -24.32 6.44
CA ASP A 474 -3.92 -23.05 5.84
C ASP A 474 -4.89 -22.60 4.73
N ILE A 475 -5.46 -23.56 3.99
CA ILE A 475 -6.47 -23.30 2.94
C ILE A 475 -7.72 -22.58 3.51
N PRO A 476 -8.51 -23.16 4.44
CA PRO A 476 -9.67 -22.49 5.04
C PRO A 476 -9.26 -21.25 5.85
N PHE A 477 -8.04 -21.18 6.39
CA PHE A 477 -7.54 -19.95 7.01
C PHE A 477 -7.44 -18.80 5.99
N SER A 478 -6.92 -19.07 4.80
CA SER A 478 -6.85 -18.10 3.70
C SER A 478 -8.24 -17.71 3.16
N GLU A 479 -9.20 -18.63 3.17
CA GLU A 479 -10.60 -18.38 2.79
C GLU A 479 -11.43 -17.66 3.89
N GLY A 480 -10.85 -17.41 5.07
CA GLY A 480 -11.54 -16.78 6.20
C GLY A 480 -12.44 -17.73 7.01
N LYS A 481 -12.43 -19.04 6.72
CA LYS A 481 -13.14 -20.09 7.46
C LYS A 481 -12.34 -20.54 8.69
N TYR A 482 -12.24 -19.64 9.66
CA TYR A 482 -11.36 -19.84 10.83
C TYR A 482 -11.72 -21.03 11.72
N GLU A 483 -12.99 -21.48 11.75
CA GLU A 483 -13.39 -22.65 12.56
C GLU A 483 -12.87 -23.96 11.95
N GLU A 484 -13.00 -24.11 10.64
CA GLU A 484 -12.51 -25.28 9.90
C GLU A 484 -10.97 -25.33 9.98
N ALA A 485 -10.30 -24.19 9.80
CA ALA A 485 -8.87 -24.08 10.00
C ALA A 485 -8.45 -24.49 11.42
N TYR A 486 -9.16 -24.00 12.44
CA TYR A 486 -8.87 -24.33 13.84
C TYR A 486 -8.93 -25.85 14.08
N GLN A 487 -9.98 -26.53 13.58
CA GLN A 487 -10.13 -27.98 13.73
C GLN A 487 -9.01 -28.76 13.04
N CYS A 488 -8.58 -28.32 11.85
CA CYS A 488 -7.46 -28.93 11.14
C CYS A 488 -6.14 -28.79 11.91
N PHE A 489 -5.84 -27.60 12.43
CA PHE A 489 -4.62 -27.35 13.22
C PHE A 489 -4.65 -28.02 14.60
N GLU A 490 -5.81 -28.15 15.24
CA GLU A 490 -5.98 -28.89 16.50
C GLU A 490 -5.73 -30.39 16.28
N ARG A 491 -6.34 -30.97 15.24
CA ARG A 491 -6.09 -32.37 14.85
C ARG A 491 -4.63 -32.60 14.48
N ALA A 492 -4.00 -31.66 13.79
CA ALA A 492 -2.57 -31.70 13.49
C ALA A 492 -1.75 -31.75 14.79
N LEU A 493 -2.02 -30.86 15.75
CA LEU A 493 -1.32 -30.80 17.02
C LEU A 493 -1.47 -32.09 17.84
N VAL A 494 -2.70 -32.61 17.97
CA VAL A 494 -2.98 -33.90 18.66
C VAL A 494 -2.24 -35.06 17.99
N THR A 495 -2.11 -35.03 16.66
CA THR A 495 -1.35 -36.03 15.91
C THR A 495 0.14 -35.91 16.21
N ARG A 496 0.69 -34.69 16.23
CA ARG A 496 2.10 -34.47 16.62
C ARG A 496 2.38 -34.96 18.05
N GLU A 497 1.44 -34.80 18.99
CA GLU A 497 1.56 -35.23 20.40
C GLU A 497 1.68 -36.74 20.58
N LYS A 498 1.21 -37.52 19.61
CA LYS A 498 1.39 -38.98 19.62
C LYS A 498 2.79 -39.43 19.22
N PHE A 499 3.50 -38.63 18.40
CA PHE A 499 4.76 -39.04 17.77
C PHE A 499 5.99 -38.30 18.28
N TYR A 500 5.82 -37.08 18.78
CA TYR A 500 6.91 -36.24 19.25
C TYR A 500 6.69 -35.85 20.71
N PHE A 501 7.78 -35.77 21.49
CA PHE A 501 7.72 -35.27 22.87
C PHE A 501 7.26 -33.81 22.89
N SER A 502 6.62 -33.38 23.98
CA SER A 502 5.96 -32.06 24.13
C SER A 502 6.86 -30.84 23.87
N GLY A 503 8.18 -31.05 23.87
CA GLY A 503 9.17 -30.03 23.56
C GLY A 503 9.65 -30.04 22.12
N HIS A 504 9.09 -30.77 21.16
CA HIS A 504 9.61 -30.84 19.78
C HIS A 504 9.29 -29.58 18.94
N ALA A 505 10.16 -29.19 18.00
CA ALA A 505 10.01 -27.95 17.22
C ALA A 505 8.69 -27.87 16.42
N LEU A 506 8.23 -29.00 15.85
CA LEU A 506 6.95 -29.09 15.13
C LEU A 506 5.71 -28.83 16.03
N MET A 507 5.86 -28.92 17.36
CA MET A 507 4.79 -28.49 18.28
C MET A 507 4.63 -26.98 18.30
N ALA A 508 5.74 -26.25 18.19
CA ALA A 508 5.71 -24.81 18.17
C ALA A 508 5.04 -24.28 16.90
N THR A 509 5.28 -24.89 15.74
CA THR A 509 4.63 -24.50 14.48
C THR A 509 3.11 -24.73 14.53
N GLY A 510 2.66 -25.86 15.06
CA GLY A 510 1.23 -26.13 15.28
C GLY A 510 0.57 -25.13 16.23
N ARG A 511 1.19 -24.86 17.39
CA ARG A 511 0.67 -23.87 18.36
C ARG A 511 0.72 -22.44 17.83
N PHE A 512 1.70 -22.11 17.00
CA PHE A 512 1.79 -20.82 16.32
C PHE A 512 0.64 -20.62 15.32
N GLY A 513 0.32 -21.63 14.51
CA GLY A 513 -0.83 -21.63 13.61
C GLY A 513 -2.16 -21.44 14.36
N ILE A 514 -2.36 -22.20 15.45
CA ILE A 514 -3.53 -22.05 16.31
C ILE A 514 -3.64 -20.63 16.88
N GLY A 515 -2.53 -20.06 17.36
CA GLY A 515 -2.49 -18.68 17.85
C GLY A 515 -2.95 -17.65 16.81
N ASN A 516 -2.48 -17.78 15.55
CA ASN A 516 -2.88 -16.89 14.46
C ASN A 516 -4.39 -16.99 14.17
N ILE A 517 -4.95 -18.20 14.20
CA ILE A 517 -6.38 -18.44 13.97
C ILE A 517 -7.21 -17.83 15.10
N LEU A 518 -6.82 -18.06 16.35
CA LEU A 518 -7.50 -17.50 17.51
C LEU A 518 -7.44 -15.97 17.53
N GLN A 519 -6.33 -15.39 17.09
CA GLN A 519 -6.20 -13.94 16.93
C GLN A 519 -7.21 -13.40 15.90
N LYS A 520 -7.38 -14.06 14.74
CA LYS A 520 -8.37 -13.67 13.73
C LYS A 520 -9.81 -13.81 14.21
N ARG A 521 -10.07 -14.75 15.13
CA ARG A 521 -11.36 -14.94 15.81
C ARG A 521 -11.60 -13.96 16.97
N ALA A 522 -10.70 -13.02 17.23
CA ALA A 522 -10.71 -12.12 18.38
C ALA A 522 -10.69 -12.83 19.75
N LYS A 523 -10.24 -14.09 19.80
CA LYS A 523 -10.00 -14.87 21.03
C LYS A 523 -8.58 -14.66 21.53
N TYR A 524 -8.29 -13.43 21.92
CA TYR A 524 -6.94 -12.96 22.16
C TYR A 524 -6.25 -13.60 23.38
N ASP A 525 -6.95 -13.94 24.46
CA ASP A 525 -6.36 -14.64 25.62
C ASP A 525 -5.86 -16.05 25.24
N GLU A 526 -6.70 -16.80 24.51
CA GLU A 526 -6.35 -18.13 23.99
C GLU A 526 -5.21 -18.04 22.95
N ALA A 527 -5.22 -16.99 22.11
CA ALA A 527 -4.17 -16.72 21.14
C ALA A 527 -2.83 -16.40 21.82
N PHE A 528 -2.85 -15.54 22.85
CA PHE A 528 -1.69 -15.20 23.65
C PHE A 528 -1.08 -16.45 24.29
N HIS A 529 -1.92 -17.29 24.91
CA HIS A 529 -1.47 -18.54 25.51
C HIS A 529 -0.81 -19.47 24.47
N SER A 530 -1.43 -19.63 23.30
CA SER A 530 -0.92 -20.49 22.22
C SER A 530 0.42 -19.99 21.67
N HIS A 531 0.55 -18.69 21.43
CA HIS A 531 1.81 -18.09 20.98
C HIS A 531 2.91 -18.13 22.06
N GLN A 532 2.56 -17.91 23.33
CA GLN A 532 3.51 -18.00 24.43
C GLN A 532 4.05 -19.43 24.60
N GLN A 533 3.18 -20.43 24.47
CA GLN A 533 3.59 -21.83 24.48
C GLN A 533 4.50 -22.18 23.29
N ALA A 534 4.18 -21.70 22.08
CA ALA A 534 5.04 -21.86 20.91
C ALA A 534 6.43 -21.23 21.17
N LEU A 535 6.47 -20.03 21.75
CA LEU A 535 7.71 -19.34 22.11
C LEU A 535 8.54 -20.13 23.13
N ILE A 536 7.92 -20.67 24.19
CA ILE A 536 8.64 -21.48 25.20
C ILE A 536 9.27 -22.73 24.58
N ILE A 537 8.56 -23.38 23.65
CA ILE A 537 9.08 -24.57 22.95
C ILE A 537 10.24 -24.17 22.02
N GLN A 538 10.11 -23.06 21.30
CA GLN A 538 11.18 -22.53 20.43
C GLN A 538 12.43 -22.15 21.25
N ASP A 539 12.26 -21.45 22.38
CA ASP A 539 13.37 -21.00 23.24
C ASP A 539 14.15 -22.20 23.84
N LYS A 540 13.47 -23.31 24.15
CA LYS A 540 14.10 -24.54 24.65
C LYS A 540 14.86 -25.33 23.59
N ASN A 541 14.34 -25.41 22.36
CA ASN A 541 14.95 -26.20 21.29
C ASN A 541 16.07 -25.47 20.57
N TYR A 542 15.90 -24.18 20.34
CA TYR A 542 16.83 -23.37 19.59
C TYR A 542 17.73 -22.62 20.57
N LYS A 543 18.66 -23.37 21.20
CA LYS A 543 19.69 -22.84 22.12
C LYS A 543 20.53 -21.71 21.49
N TYR A 544 20.49 -21.57 20.17
CA TYR A 544 21.01 -20.44 19.40
C TYR A 544 19.95 -19.87 18.46
N ARG A 545 19.49 -18.65 18.74
CA ARG A 545 19.17 -17.56 17.78
C ARG A 545 18.58 -18.03 16.43
N SER A 546 17.35 -18.56 16.41
CA SER A 546 16.68 -18.96 15.16
C SER A 546 15.68 -17.91 14.64
N ASN A 547 15.46 -17.93 13.32
CA ASN A 547 14.49 -17.12 12.58
C ASN A 547 13.05 -17.27 13.12
N ASP A 548 12.71 -18.45 13.64
CA ASP A 548 11.36 -18.77 14.14
C ASP A 548 10.98 -17.97 15.40
N LEU A 549 11.95 -17.68 16.27
CA LEU A 549 11.78 -16.80 17.43
C LEU A 549 11.48 -15.35 17.00
N ALA A 550 12.17 -14.87 15.96
CA ALA A 550 11.94 -13.52 15.43
C ALA A 550 10.59 -13.39 14.70
N ILE A 551 9.97 -14.50 14.28
CA ILE A 551 8.64 -14.55 13.66
C ILE A 551 7.52 -14.66 14.72
N SER A 552 7.77 -15.32 15.86
CA SER A 552 6.76 -15.52 16.90
C SER A 552 6.56 -14.32 17.83
N LEU A 553 7.63 -13.60 18.18
CA LEU A 553 7.58 -12.43 19.06
C LEU A 553 6.62 -11.32 18.55
N PRO A 554 6.59 -10.96 17.25
CA PRO A 554 5.64 -9.96 16.75
C PRO A 554 4.18 -10.40 16.83
N CYS A 555 3.87 -11.69 16.73
CA CYS A 555 2.49 -12.17 16.87
C CYS A 555 1.99 -11.97 18.30
N ILE A 556 2.84 -12.25 19.30
CA ILE A 556 2.54 -11.95 20.72
C ILE A 556 2.35 -10.44 20.91
N GLY A 557 3.25 -9.63 20.37
CA GLY A 557 3.13 -8.17 20.42
C GLY A 557 1.83 -7.66 19.76
N ASN A 558 1.42 -8.24 18.63
CA ASN A 558 0.17 -7.88 17.97
C ASN A 558 -1.06 -8.28 18.81
N VAL A 559 -1.06 -9.44 19.48
CA VAL A 559 -2.15 -9.84 20.37
C VAL A 559 -2.25 -8.89 21.57
N LEU A 560 -1.12 -8.55 22.20
CA LEU A 560 -1.06 -7.58 23.29
C LEU A 560 -1.53 -6.18 22.86
N TYR A 561 -1.15 -5.74 21.65
CA TYR A 561 -1.63 -4.49 21.06
C TYR A 561 -3.16 -4.48 20.89
N GLN A 562 -3.77 -5.59 20.44
CA GLN A 562 -5.23 -5.71 20.34
C GLN A 562 -5.92 -5.77 21.72
N HIS A 563 -5.18 -6.13 22.76
CA HIS A 563 -5.59 -6.09 24.17
C HIS A 563 -5.33 -4.74 24.86
N GLU A 564 -4.94 -3.71 24.09
CA GLU A 564 -4.60 -2.38 24.59
C GLU A 564 -3.44 -2.37 25.61
N LYS A 565 -2.67 -3.46 25.69
CA LYS A 565 -1.45 -3.59 26.51
C LYS A 565 -0.23 -3.16 25.70
N TYR A 566 -0.18 -1.87 25.39
CA TYR A 566 0.79 -1.32 24.44
C TYR A 566 2.24 -1.37 24.95
N ASP A 567 2.51 -1.04 26.22
CA ASP A 567 3.84 -1.13 26.84
C ASP A 567 4.43 -2.56 26.72
N GLU A 568 3.65 -3.59 27.04
CA GLU A 568 4.08 -5.00 26.89
C GLU A 568 4.31 -5.35 25.41
N ALA A 569 3.41 -4.90 24.51
CA ALA A 569 3.57 -5.14 23.07
C ALA A 569 4.88 -4.54 22.53
N ILE A 570 5.26 -3.35 22.99
CA ILE A 570 6.51 -2.67 22.62
C ILE A 570 7.73 -3.51 23.00
N GLU A 571 7.74 -4.13 24.19
CA GLU A 571 8.84 -4.99 24.63
C GLU A 571 9.06 -6.17 23.66
N PHE A 572 7.97 -6.85 23.27
CA PHE A 572 8.03 -7.98 22.33
C PHE A 572 8.47 -7.54 20.93
N PHE A 573 7.99 -6.38 20.44
CA PHE A 573 8.44 -5.84 19.15
C PHE A 573 9.92 -5.42 19.18
N GLN A 574 10.39 -4.82 20.27
CA GLN A 574 11.80 -4.42 20.45
C GLN A 574 12.72 -5.63 20.53
N ARG A 575 12.32 -6.72 21.22
CA ARG A 575 13.07 -7.98 21.21
C ARG A 575 13.19 -8.56 19.81
N SER A 576 12.09 -8.58 19.04
CA SER A 576 12.14 -9.04 17.64
C SER A 576 13.03 -8.14 16.77
N LEU A 577 12.92 -6.82 16.91
CA LEU A 577 13.75 -5.84 16.21
C LEU A 577 15.24 -6.08 16.49
N GLY A 578 15.64 -6.18 17.76
CA GLY A 578 17.05 -6.40 18.13
C GLY A 578 17.62 -7.73 17.61
N MET A 579 16.79 -8.77 17.48
CA MET A 579 17.20 -10.02 16.81
C MET A 579 17.36 -9.81 15.30
N ARG A 580 16.40 -9.15 14.63
CA ARG A 580 16.43 -8.92 13.19
C ARG A 580 17.60 -8.03 12.76
N GLU A 581 17.89 -6.96 13.50
CA GLU A 581 19.03 -6.06 13.23
C GLU A 581 20.39 -6.75 13.38
N LYS A 582 20.50 -7.71 14.30
CA LYS A 582 21.76 -8.41 14.57
C LYS A 582 22.03 -9.55 13.58
N PHE A 583 21.01 -10.24 13.11
CA PHE A 583 21.16 -11.47 12.31
C PHE A 583 20.77 -11.32 10.83
N HIS A 584 20.01 -10.28 10.48
CA HIS A 584 19.55 -10.05 9.11
C HIS A 584 19.74 -8.59 8.67
N PRO A 585 21.00 -8.09 8.59
CA PRO A 585 21.27 -6.72 8.16
C PRO A 585 20.78 -6.40 6.74
N LEU A 586 20.47 -7.43 5.92
CA LEU A 586 19.93 -7.30 4.56
C LEU A 586 18.39 -7.49 4.47
N ASN A 587 17.72 -8.01 5.51
CA ASN A 587 16.25 -8.25 5.50
C ASN A 587 15.48 -7.03 6.03
N HIS A 588 15.63 -5.90 5.33
CA HIS A 588 15.13 -4.59 5.73
C HIS A 588 13.61 -4.55 5.89
N THR A 589 12.84 -5.23 5.03
CA THR A 589 11.36 -5.23 5.01
C THR A 589 10.77 -5.69 6.35
N ASN A 590 11.39 -6.70 6.95
CA ASN A 590 10.94 -7.30 8.19
C ASN A 590 11.28 -6.42 9.41
N THR A 591 12.36 -5.65 9.33
CA THR A 591 12.77 -4.66 10.33
C THR A 591 11.89 -3.41 10.26
N THR A 592 11.57 -2.92 9.06
CA THR A 592 10.70 -1.73 8.88
C THR A 592 9.27 -1.99 9.36
N THR A 593 8.75 -3.21 9.19
CA THR A 593 7.47 -3.61 9.82
C THR A 593 7.52 -3.50 11.34
N MET A 594 8.62 -3.92 11.99
CA MET A 594 8.74 -3.85 13.46
C MET A 594 8.82 -2.41 13.95
N LEU A 595 9.62 -1.57 13.29
CA LEU A 595 9.70 -0.15 13.59
C LEU A 595 8.32 0.52 13.45
N ASN A 596 7.56 0.18 12.40
CA ASN A 596 6.20 0.67 12.22
C ASN A 596 5.23 0.19 13.33
N ASN A 597 5.32 -1.08 13.75
CA ASN A 597 4.47 -1.61 14.82
C ASN A 597 4.78 -0.97 16.19
N ILE A 598 6.06 -0.71 16.48
CA ILE A 598 6.47 0.05 17.69
C ILE A 598 5.90 1.47 17.62
N GLY A 599 6.06 2.15 16.48
CA GLY A 599 5.47 3.48 16.27
C GLY A 599 3.95 3.50 16.46
N LEU A 600 3.26 2.45 16.02
CA LEU A 600 1.81 2.32 16.18
C LEU A 600 1.39 2.13 17.63
N ALA A 601 2.12 1.30 18.39
CA ALA A 601 1.89 1.10 19.82
C ALA A 601 2.13 2.41 20.60
N LEU A 602 3.25 3.11 20.35
CA LEU A 602 3.56 4.41 20.96
C LEU A 602 2.50 5.49 20.64
N TYR A 603 1.99 5.49 19.40
CA TYR A 603 0.91 6.38 19.00
C TYR A 603 -0.36 6.15 19.84
N LYS A 604 -0.73 4.90 20.11
CA LYS A 604 -1.89 4.56 20.93
C LYS A 604 -1.73 4.96 22.40
N GLU A 605 -0.51 4.91 22.92
CA GLU A 605 -0.16 5.43 24.26
C GLU A 605 -0.06 6.96 24.32
N LYS A 606 -0.29 7.65 23.20
CA LYS A 606 -0.12 9.11 23.07
C LYS A 606 1.33 9.58 23.26
N LYS A 607 2.31 8.68 23.16
CA LYS A 607 3.75 8.97 23.16
C LYS A 607 4.19 9.38 21.74
N TYR A 608 3.73 10.54 21.30
CA TYR A 608 3.78 10.96 19.90
C TYR A 608 5.20 11.18 19.35
N ASP A 609 6.10 11.79 20.11
CA ASP A 609 7.46 12.10 19.62
C ASP A 609 8.28 10.81 19.41
N GLY A 610 8.15 9.84 20.32
CA GLY A 610 8.73 8.52 20.14
C GLY A 610 8.13 7.78 18.93
N ALA A 611 6.82 7.89 18.70
CA ALA A 611 6.21 7.28 17.52
C ALA A 611 6.79 7.84 16.20
N ILE A 612 6.99 9.16 16.12
CA ILE A 612 7.60 9.82 14.96
C ILE A 612 9.03 9.30 14.73
N GLU A 613 9.85 9.21 15.78
CA GLU A 613 11.23 8.70 15.67
C GLU A 613 11.30 7.31 15.03
N PHE A 614 10.45 6.37 15.48
CA PHE A 614 10.40 5.03 14.92
C PHE A 614 9.85 4.99 13.50
N TYR A 615 8.86 5.83 13.17
CA TYR A 615 8.35 5.95 11.81
C TYR A 615 9.38 6.56 10.85
N GLU A 616 10.11 7.59 11.25
CA GLU A 616 11.17 8.20 10.44
C GLU A 616 12.33 7.24 10.19
N ARG A 617 12.71 6.46 11.20
CA ARG A 617 13.72 5.40 11.05
C ARG A 617 13.25 4.31 10.09
N SER A 618 11.98 3.90 10.17
CA SER A 618 11.38 2.95 9.24
C SER A 618 11.38 3.50 7.80
N LEU A 619 10.95 4.76 7.64
CA LEU A 619 10.91 5.47 6.37
C LEU A 619 12.31 5.58 5.73
N ALA A 620 13.33 5.95 6.51
CA ALA A 620 14.71 6.06 6.05
C ALA A 620 15.28 4.72 5.57
N MET A 621 14.91 3.61 6.23
CA MET A 621 15.31 2.28 5.81
C MET A 621 14.62 1.85 4.51
N ASP A 622 13.31 2.04 4.38
CA ASP A 622 12.59 1.69 3.15
C ASP A 622 13.08 2.52 1.96
N TYR A 623 13.36 3.83 2.14
CA TYR A 623 13.98 4.65 1.08
C TYR A 623 15.37 4.18 0.65
N LYS A 624 16.16 3.61 1.57
CA LYS A 624 17.55 3.21 1.31
C LYS A 624 17.66 1.86 0.61
N TYR A 625 16.83 0.90 1.00
CA TYR A 625 17.00 -0.51 0.61
C TYR A 625 15.98 -1.00 -0.41
N ASP A 626 14.82 -0.36 -0.52
CA ASP A 626 13.79 -0.74 -1.48
C ASP A 626 13.02 0.50 -1.98
N PRO A 627 13.69 1.38 -2.77
CA PRO A 627 13.09 2.61 -3.27
C PRO A 627 11.85 2.38 -4.15
N LEU A 628 11.66 1.15 -4.63
CA LEU A 628 10.56 0.71 -5.49
C LEU A 628 9.34 0.22 -4.68
N ASN A 629 9.44 0.08 -3.35
CA ASN A 629 8.36 -0.40 -2.49
C ASN A 629 7.46 0.72 -1.98
N HIS A 630 6.74 1.29 -2.94
CA HIS A 630 5.96 2.50 -2.81
C HIS A 630 4.78 2.38 -1.83
N THR A 631 4.18 1.20 -1.68
CA THR A 631 3.00 1.00 -0.81
C THR A 631 3.34 1.18 0.67
N ARG A 632 4.51 0.72 1.12
CA ARG A 632 4.91 0.79 2.55
C ARG A 632 5.30 2.20 2.96
N ILE A 633 6.08 2.88 2.13
CA ILE A 633 6.44 4.30 2.31
C ILE A 633 5.17 5.14 2.46
N ALA A 634 4.16 4.88 1.63
CA ALA A 634 2.87 5.56 1.74
C ALA A 634 2.14 5.28 3.08
N VAL A 635 2.16 4.04 3.59
CA VAL A 635 1.58 3.72 4.92
C VAL A 635 2.28 4.48 6.04
N ILE A 636 3.62 4.49 6.04
CA ILE A 636 4.40 5.16 7.10
C ILE A 636 4.15 6.67 7.08
N LEU A 637 4.14 7.30 5.91
CA LEU A 637 3.80 8.73 5.77
C LEU A 637 2.39 9.05 6.27
N SER A 638 1.42 8.16 6.02
CA SER A 638 0.07 8.29 6.59
C SER A 638 0.07 8.17 8.11
N ASN A 639 0.87 7.26 8.67
CA ASN A 639 0.98 7.11 10.12
C ASN A 639 1.62 8.34 10.78
N ILE A 640 2.68 8.90 10.19
CA ILE A 640 3.27 10.18 10.61
C ILE A 640 2.20 11.29 10.58
N GLY A 641 1.45 11.39 9.48
CA GLY A 641 0.33 12.33 9.38
C GLY A 641 -0.70 12.17 10.50
N ASN A 642 -1.05 10.92 10.87
CA ASN A 642 -1.98 10.64 11.97
C ASN A 642 -1.44 11.09 13.33
N VAL A 643 -0.13 10.94 13.58
CA VAL A 643 0.51 11.44 14.80
C VAL A 643 0.44 12.97 14.85
N LEU A 644 0.82 13.64 13.76
CA LEU A 644 0.79 15.09 13.64
C LEU A 644 -0.64 15.65 13.78
N TYR A 645 -1.64 14.97 13.22
CA TYR A 645 -3.05 15.31 13.39
C TYR A 645 -3.48 15.27 14.86
N GLN A 646 -3.08 14.25 15.62
CA GLN A 646 -3.40 14.16 17.06
C GLN A 646 -2.65 15.21 17.89
N GLN A 647 -1.46 15.65 17.46
CA GLN A 647 -0.76 16.79 18.03
C GLN A 647 -1.39 18.15 17.63
N SER A 648 -2.50 18.15 16.90
CA SER A 648 -3.15 19.37 16.34
C SER A 648 -2.27 20.15 15.34
N LYS A 649 -1.20 19.53 14.82
CA LYS A 649 -0.31 20.09 13.78
C LYS A 649 -0.89 19.80 12.39
N TYR A 650 -2.07 20.34 12.12
CA TYR A 650 -2.85 19.98 10.93
C TYR A 650 -2.15 20.29 9.60
N ASN A 651 -1.36 21.37 9.50
CA ASN A 651 -0.64 21.70 8.27
C ASN A 651 0.44 20.65 7.93
N GLU A 652 1.24 20.24 8.92
CA GLU A 652 2.28 19.22 8.75
C GLU A 652 1.68 17.84 8.46
N ALA A 653 0.52 17.54 9.08
CA ALA A 653 -0.24 16.33 8.80
C ALA A 653 -0.70 16.29 7.33
N ILE A 654 -1.27 17.39 6.80
CA ILE A 654 -1.70 17.50 5.41
C ILE A 654 -0.52 17.27 4.46
N VAL A 655 0.65 17.87 4.71
CA VAL A 655 1.85 17.65 3.89
C VAL A 655 2.25 16.17 3.87
N SER A 656 2.24 15.51 5.03
CA SER A 656 2.57 14.08 5.13
C SER A 656 1.56 13.20 4.39
N TYR A 657 0.27 13.48 4.53
CA TYR A 657 -0.78 12.77 3.80
C TYR A 657 -0.72 13.03 2.29
N GLN A 658 -0.42 14.24 1.83
CA GLN A 658 -0.29 14.55 0.41
C GLN A 658 0.89 13.81 -0.23
N ARG A 659 2.02 13.67 0.49
CA ARG A 659 3.13 12.82 0.05
C ARG A 659 2.72 11.36 -0.05
N SER A 660 1.96 10.85 0.94
CA SER A 660 1.40 9.49 0.89
C SER A 660 0.46 9.31 -0.30
N LEU A 661 -0.43 10.28 -0.55
CA LEU A 661 -1.40 10.27 -1.65
C LEU A 661 -0.69 10.25 -3.01
N ALA A 662 0.30 11.11 -3.21
CA ALA A 662 1.04 11.19 -4.47
C ALA A 662 1.76 9.88 -4.81
N ILE A 663 2.28 9.18 -3.79
CA ILE A 663 2.88 7.85 -3.98
C ILE A 663 1.80 6.83 -4.36
N ARG A 664 0.67 6.81 -3.65
CA ARG A 664 -0.42 5.87 -3.94
C ARG A 664 -1.06 6.10 -5.32
N GLU A 665 -1.33 7.34 -5.69
CA GLU A 665 -1.89 7.68 -7.02
C GLU A 665 -0.95 7.30 -8.17
N LYS A 666 0.38 7.23 -7.92
CA LYS A 666 1.37 6.84 -8.93
C LYS A 666 1.50 5.32 -9.10
N PHE A 667 1.34 4.54 -8.03
CA PHE A 667 1.70 3.11 -8.02
C PHE A 667 0.55 2.16 -7.69
N ASP A 668 -0.45 2.61 -6.94
CA ASP A 668 -1.68 1.85 -6.73
C ASP A 668 -2.63 2.12 -7.93
N PRO A 669 -3.47 1.16 -8.32
CA PRO A 669 -4.56 1.43 -9.28
C PRO A 669 -5.40 2.63 -8.83
N LEU A 670 -5.87 3.46 -9.77
CA LEU A 670 -6.59 4.73 -9.52
C LEU A 670 -7.75 4.62 -8.49
N ASN A 671 -8.31 3.42 -8.30
CA ASN A 671 -9.43 3.14 -7.39
C ASN A 671 -9.05 2.32 -6.14
N HIS A 672 -7.77 2.28 -5.75
CA HIS A 672 -7.34 1.50 -4.60
C HIS A 672 -7.85 2.08 -3.26
N ASN A 673 -8.33 1.22 -2.34
CA ASN A 673 -8.86 1.63 -1.02
C ASN A 673 -7.83 2.42 -0.18
N GLY A 674 -6.52 2.19 -0.41
CA GLY A 674 -5.46 2.98 0.21
C GLY A 674 -5.53 4.47 -0.13
N ILE A 675 -5.92 4.83 -1.36
CA ILE A 675 -6.12 6.22 -1.79
C ILE A 675 -7.30 6.83 -1.02
N ALA A 676 -8.41 6.10 -0.95
CA ALA A 676 -9.62 6.55 -0.25
C ALA A 676 -9.34 6.87 1.23
N VAL A 677 -8.55 6.06 1.94
CA VAL A 677 -8.17 6.32 3.35
C VAL A 677 -7.36 7.60 3.50
N VAL A 678 -6.39 7.86 2.62
CA VAL A 678 -5.55 9.05 2.71
C VAL A 678 -6.36 10.32 2.42
N LEU A 679 -7.26 10.28 1.42
CA LEU A 679 -8.16 11.40 1.11
C LEU A 679 -9.04 11.77 2.32
N ILE A 680 -9.52 10.78 3.09
CA ILE A 680 -10.31 11.02 4.31
C ILE A 680 -9.48 11.74 5.36
N ASN A 681 -8.24 11.30 5.56
CA ASN A 681 -7.37 11.90 6.56
C ASN A 681 -7.03 13.36 6.21
N ILE A 682 -6.82 13.66 4.93
CA ILE A 682 -6.68 15.04 4.44
C ILE A 682 -7.95 15.83 4.70
N GLY A 683 -9.12 15.29 4.34
CA GLY A 683 -10.41 15.92 4.60
C GLY A 683 -10.66 16.22 6.08
N ASN A 684 -10.31 15.28 6.97
CA ASN A 684 -10.42 15.46 8.42
C ASN A 684 -9.51 16.58 8.93
N ALA A 685 -8.25 16.62 8.46
CA ALA A 685 -7.32 17.68 8.82
C ALA A 685 -7.79 19.06 8.36
N LEU A 686 -8.33 19.16 7.13
CA LEU A 686 -8.92 20.39 6.60
C LEU A 686 -10.18 20.81 7.36
N TYR A 687 -11.03 19.85 7.74
CA TYR A 687 -12.21 20.10 8.56
C TYR A 687 -11.84 20.72 9.91
N GLN A 688 -10.79 20.23 10.59
CA GLN A 688 -10.31 20.83 11.84
C GLN A 688 -9.74 22.24 11.66
N GLN A 689 -9.21 22.57 10.48
CA GLN A 689 -8.79 23.93 10.11
C GLN A 689 -9.96 24.84 9.72
N SER A 690 -11.21 24.37 9.84
CA SER A 690 -12.41 25.08 9.34
C SER A 690 -12.41 25.33 7.82
N LYS A 691 -11.57 24.63 7.05
CA LYS A 691 -11.54 24.66 5.58
C LYS A 691 -12.54 23.66 5.01
N TYR A 692 -13.81 23.92 5.26
CA TYR A 692 -14.87 22.94 4.99
C TYR A 692 -15.06 22.66 3.50
N ASP A 693 -14.91 23.64 2.61
CA ASP A 693 -15.10 23.44 1.16
C ASP A 693 -14.06 22.49 0.57
N GLU A 694 -12.79 22.66 0.95
CA GLU A 694 -11.72 21.74 0.54
C GLU A 694 -11.96 20.34 1.12
N ALA A 695 -12.35 20.25 2.39
CA ALA A 695 -12.66 18.96 3.04
C ALA A 695 -13.76 18.18 2.30
N VAL A 696 -14.85 18.86 1.88
CA VAL A 696 -15.94 18.24 1.11
C VAL A 696 -15.41 17.65 -0.20
N ASN A 697 -14.54 18.35 -0.94
CA ASN A 697 -13.97 17.85 -2.18
C ASN A 697 -13.16 16.54 -1.95
N PHE A 698 -12.29 16.52 -0.94
CA PHE A 698 -11.54 15.31 -0.59
C PHE A 698 -12.43 14.15 -0.14
N TYR A 699 -13.47 14.42 0.65
CA TYR A 699 -14.43 13.38 1.05
C TYR A 699 -15.24 12.85 -0.13
N GLN A 700 -15.67 13.70 -1.07
CA GLN A 700 -16.39 13.27 -2.28
C GLN A 700 -15.52 12.40 -3.19
N ARG A 701 -14.24 12.75 -3.37
CA ARG A 701 -13.28 11.89 -4.08
C ARG A 701 -13.14 10.52 -3.41
N SER A 702 -13.03 10.49 -2.08
CA SER A 702 -12.95 9.23 -1.32
C SER A 702 -14.22 8.39 -1.44
N LEU A 703 -15.40 9.04 -1.37
CA LEU A 703 -16.69 8.41 -1.53
C LEU A 703 -16.83 7.75 -2.90
N ALA A 704 -16.45 8.45 -3.98
CA ALA A 704 -16.49 7.92 -5.34
C ALA A 704 -15.63 6.65 -5.51
N ILE A 705 -14.44 6.62 -4.90
CA ILE A 705 -13.57 5.43 -4.93
C ILE A 705 -14.22 4.26 -4.16
N ARG A 706 -14.76 4.52 -2.95
CA ARG A 706 -15.39 3.49 -2.12
C ARG A 706 -16.65 2.92 -2.77
N GLU A 707 -17.45 3.74 -3.44
CA GLU A 707 -18.65 3.30 -4.15
C GLU A 707 -18.34 2.37 -5.33
N GLN A 708 -17.17 2.51 -5.96
CA GLN A 708 -16.74 1.63 -7.05
C GLN A 708 -16.17 0.29 -6.59
N PHE A 709 -15.41 0.29 -5.48
CA PHE A 709 -14.67 -0.90 -5.04
C PHE A 709 -15.40 -1.74 -3.99
N ASP A 710 -16.19 -1.09 -3.13
CA ASP A 710 -16.57 -1.62 -1.82
C ASP A 710 -18.08 -1.91 -1.75
N SER A 711 -18.62 -2.55 -2.80
CA SER A 711 -20.05 -2.92 -2.89
C SER A 711 -20.55 -3.81 -1.73
N LEU A 712 -19.63 -4.35 -0.93
CA LEU A 712 -19.90 -5.21 0.25
C LEU A 712 -19.63 -4.53 1.60
N ASN A 713 -18.93 -3.37 1.66
CA ASN A 713 -18.51 -2.74 2.93
C ASN A 713 -19.20 -1.38 3.16
N HIS A 714 -20.52 -1.46 3.32
CA HIS A 714 -21.41 -0.31 3.42
C HIS A 714 -21.10 0.62 4.60
N THR A 715 -20.54 0.11 5.70
CA THR A 715 -20.20 0.91 6.90
C THR A 715 -19.24 2.06 6.59
N SER A 716 -18.31 1.87 5.66
CA SER A 716 -17.34 2.91 5.33
C SER A 716 -17.95 4.05 4.51
N ILE A 717 -18.84 3.71 3.57
CA ILE A 717 -19.62 4.66 2.77
C ILE A 717 -20.56 5.46 3.69
N ILE A 718 -21.25 4.81 4.63
CA ILE A 718 -22.14 5.44 5.61
C ILE A 718 -21.39 6.54 6.40
N LYS A 719 -20.19 6.22 6.92
CA LYS A 719 -19.34 7.19 7.64
C LYS A 719 -18.93 8.37 6.75
N MET A 720 -18.62 8.12 5.48
CA MET A 720 -18.24 9.18 4.54
C MET A 720 -19.38 10.13 4.23
N LEU A 721 -20.57 9.60 3.96
CA LEU A 721 -21.77 10.42 3.78
C LEU A 721 -22.03 11.31 5.01
N ASN A 722 -21.88 10.76 6.22
CA ASN A 722 -22.01 11.55 7.44
C ASN A 722 -20.92 12.63 7.58
N ASN A 723 -19.67 12.36 7.22
CA ASN A 723 -18.60 13.37 7.27
C ASN A 723 -18.83 14.52 6.26
N ILE A 724 -19.32 14.21 5.06
CA ILE A 724 -19.71 15.22 4.07
C ILE A 724 -20.87 16.06 4.62
N GLY A 725 -21.91 15.42 5.17
CA GLY A 725 -23.03 16.12 5.80
C GLY A 725 -22.58 17.03 6.94
N MET A 726 -21.62 16.60 7.75
CA MET A 726 -21.07 17.39 8.86
C MET A 726 -20.28 18.61 8.35
N ALA A 727 -19.48 18.46 7.31
CA ALA A 727 -18.78 19.58 6.68
C ALA A 727 -19.76 20.59 6.09
N LEU A 728 -20.81 20.13 5.38
CA LEU A 728 -21.86 21.00 4.84
C LEU A 728 -22.66 21.71 5.93
N TYR A 729 -22.97 21.02 7.03
CA TYR A 729 -23.64 21.62 8.19
C TYR A 729 -22.82 22.78 8.79
N ARG A 730 -21.49 22.63 8.88
CA ARG A 730 -20.59 23.70 9.35
C ARG A 730 -20.48 24.89 8.39
N GLN A 731 -20.77 24.68 7.11
CA GLN A 731 -20.90 25.74 6.11
C GLN A 731 -22.29 26.40 6.11
N GLU A 732 -23.18 26.00 7.04
CA GLU A 732 -24.57 26.45 7.09
C GLU A 732 -25.40 26.03 5.86
N LYS A 733 -24.88 25.09 5.04
CA LYS A 733 -25.58 24.48 3.90
C LYS A 733 -26.45 23.32 4.38
N TYR A 734 -27.46 23.64 5.17
CA TYR A 734 -28.26 22.65 5.90
C TYR A 734 -29.03 21.68 5.01
N ASP A 735 -29.59 22.13 3.87
CA ASP A 735 -30.34 21.25 2.97
C ASP A 735 -29.45 20.16 2.36
N GLY A 736 -28.26 20.55 1.87
CA GLY A 736 -27.27 19.60 1.37
C GLY A 736 -26.78 18.66 2.47
N ALA A 737 -26.58 19.15 3.69
CA ALA A 737 -26.23 18.29 4.82
C ALA A 737 -27.30 17.22 5.09
N ILE A 738 -28.58 17.62 5.11
CA ILE A 738 -29.72 16.72 5.31
C ILE A 738 -29.77 15.64 4.22
N GLU A 739 -29.56 15.99 2.95
CA GLU A 739 -29.53 15.02 1.84
C GLU A 739 -28.48 13.91 2.08
N PHE A 740 -27.23 14.30 2.40
CA PHE A 740 -26.17 13.34 2.67
C PHE A 740 -26.43 12.51 3.94
N TYR A 741 -26.98 13.12 5.00
CA TYR A 741 -27.36 12.39 6.20
C TYR A 741 -28.51 11.40 5.95
N GLN A 742 -29.54 11.77 5.19
CA GLN A 742 -30.63 10.87 4.83
C GLN A 742 -30.15 9.68 4.00
N ARG A 743 -29.22 9.92 3.06
CA ARG A 743 -28.57 8.84 2.31
C ARG A 743 -27.76 7.92 3.23
N SER A 744 -27.01 8.49 4.18
CA SER A 744 -26.27 7.74 5.21
C SER A 744 -27.21 6.88 6.07
N LEU A 745 -28.32 7.45 6.52
CA LEU A 745 -29.34 6.78 7.33
C LEU A 745 -29.98 5.62 6.57
N ALA A 746 -30.44 5.85 5.34
CA ALA A 746 -31.07 4.82 4.52
C ALA A 746 -30.13 3.63 4.24
N MET A 747 -28.83 3.90 4.02
CA MET A 747 -27.83 2.84 3.87
C MET A 747 -27.58 2.10 5.20
N GLY A 748 -27.47 2.82 6.31
CA GLY A 748 -27.28 2.23 7.64
C GLY A 748 -28.42 1.30 8.04
N GLU A 749 -29.67 1.75 7.89
CA GLU A 749 -30.85 0.95 8.19
C GLU A 749 -30.96 -0.30 7.30
N LYS A 750 -30.53 -0.23 6.03
CA LYS A 750 -30.62 -1.34 5.08
C LYS A 750 -29.50 -2.37 5.21
N PHE A 751 -28.26 -1.93 5.37
CA PHE A 751 -27.07 -2.77 5.19
C PHE A 751 -26.24 -2.98 6.45
N ASP A 752 -26.39 -2.14 7.46
CA ASP A 752 -25.67 -2.25 8.73
C ASP A 752 -26.64 -2.07 9.92
N PRO A 753 -27.73 -2.87 9.99
CA PRO A 753 -28.80 -2.66 10.96
C PRO A 753 -28.33 -2.88 12.42
N LEU A 754 -27.21 -3.59 12.62
CA LEU A 754 -26.61 -3.82 13.94
C LEU A 754 -25.79 -2.62 14.43
N ASN A 755 -25.46 -1.66 13.56
CA ASN A 755 -24.73 -0.45 13.92
C ASN A 755 -25.67 0.65 14.45
N HIS A 756 -26.39 0.32 15.52
CA HIS A 756 -27.37 1.19 16.16
C HIS A 756 -26.78 2.54 16.59
N THR A 757 -25.50 2.58 17.00
CA THR A 757 -24.83 3.82 17.40
C THR A 757 -24.59 4.75 16.21
N GLY A 758 -24.12 4.24 15.08
CA GLY A 758 -23.93 5.02 13.86
C GLY A 758 -25.25 5.61 13.35
N ILE A 759 -26.32 4.81 13.34
CA ILE A 759 -27.66 5.24 12.94
C ILE A 759 -28.16 6.38 13.86
N ALA A 760 -28.01 6.23 15.18
CA ALA A 760 -28.44 7.24 16.15
C ALA A 760 -27.67 8.57 16.03
N VAL A 761 -26.37 8.53 15.71
CA VAL A 761 -25.58 9.73 15.41
C VAL A 761 -26.14 10.46 14.19
N VAL A 762 -26.40 9.74 13.09
CA VAL A 762 -26.93 10.34 11.86
C VAL A 762 -28.32 10.96 12.11
N LEU A 763 -29.22 10.27 12.82
CA LEU A 763 -30.52 10.81 13.22
C LEU A 763 -30.37 12.11 14.03
N SER A 764 -29.45 12.14 14.99
CA SER A 764 -29.19 13.35 15.79
C SER A 764 -28.64 14.50 14.94
N ASN A 765 -27.81 14.20 13.95
CA ASN A 765 -27.26 15.19 13.01
C ASN A 765 -28.34 15.76 12.08
N ILE A 766 -29.30 14.95 11.63
CA ILE A 766 -30.48 15.43 10.90
C ILE A 766 -31.29 16.36 11.79
N GLY A 767 -31.57 15.96 13.04
CA GLY A 767 -32.26 16.81 14.02
C GLY A 767 -31.56 18.15 14.24
N ASN A 768 -30.22 18.15 14.35
CA ASN A 768 -29.43 19.37 14.46
C ASN A 768 -29.60 20.29 13.24
N ALA A 769 -29.53 19.73 12.02
CA ALA A 769 -29.68 20.51 10.79
C ALA A 769 -31.09 21.11 10.65
N LEU A 770 -32.13 20.34 10.93
CA LEU A 770 -33.52 20.80 10.91
C LEU A 770 -33.78 21.91 11.94
N ARG A 771 -33.20 21.79 13.14
CA ARG A 771 -33.30 22.82 14.18
C ARG A 771 -32.70 24.16 13.74
N GLN A 772 -31.58 24.15 13.00
CA GLN A 772 -30.98 25.38 12.47
C GLN A 772 -31.82 26.01 11.35
N GLN A 773 -32.63 25.21 10.65
CA GLN A 773 -33.65 25.69 9.71
C GLN A 773 -34.95 26.13 10.38
N SER A 774 -34.99 26.18 11.73
CA SER A 774 -36.21 26.45 12.51
C SER A 774 -37.36 25.45 12.29
N LYS A 775 -37.10 24.27 11.71
CA LYS A 775 -38.05 23.16 11.56
C LYS A 775 -38.09 22.33 12.85
N TYR A 776 -38.56 22.94 13.93
CA TYR A 776 -38.41 22.39 15.27
C TYR A 776 -39.20 21.10 15.48
N GLU A 777 -40.41 20.98 14.92
CA GLU A 777 -41.26 19.78 15.07
C GLU A 777 -40.58 18.54 14.46
N GLU A 778 -40.06 18.68 13.25
CA GLU A 778 -39.33 17.59 12.57
C GLU A 778 -38.05 17.24 13.34
N ALA A 779 -37.31 18.24 13.82
CA ALA A 779 -36.10 18.01 14.61
C ALA A 779 -36.39 17.16 15.87
N VAL A 780 -37.49 17.45 16.57
CA VAL A 780 -37.92 16.69 17.76
C VAL A 780 -38.19 15.22 17.43
N ASP A 781 -38.84 14.92 16.30
CA ASP A 781 -39.07 13.53 15.87
C ASP A 781 -37.75 12.77 15.66
N PHE A 782 -36.81 13.36 14.92
CA PHE A 782 -35.49 12.76 14.68
C PHE A 782 -34.69 12.55 15.98
N TYR A 783 -34.69 13.51 16.90
CA TYR A 783 -34.04 13.32 18.19
C TYR A 783 -34.72 12.25 19.05
N HIS A 784 -36.05 12.12 19.00
CA HIS A 784 -36.75 11.03 19.70
C HIS A 784 -36.39 9.66 19.14
N ARG A 785 -36.27 9.52 17.81
CA ARG A 785 -35.79 8.29 17.17
C ARG A 785 -34.36 7.96 17.59
N ALA A 786 -33.46 8.94 17.62
CA ALA A 786 -32.09 8.77 18.10
C ALA A 786 -32.04 8.36 19.57
N LEU A 787 -32.81 9.04 20.42
CA LEU A 787 -32.92 8.76 21.86
C LEU A 787 -33.39 7.32 22.11
N ARG A 788 -34.46 6.88 21.45
CA ARG A 788 -34.96 5.49 21.56
C ARG A 788 -33.90 4.47 21.14
N THR A 789 -33.15 4.77 20.09
CA THR A 789 -32.08 3.89 19.60
C THR A 789 -30.96 3.75 20.64
N TYR A 790 -30.51 4.87 21.21
CA TYR A 790 -29.51 4.84 22.28
C TYR A 790 -30.01 4.13 23.54
N GLU A 791 -31.23 4.42 24.01
CA GLU A 791 -31.80 3.80 25.21
C GLU A 791 -32.00 2.28 25.06
N THR A 792 -32.34 1.81 23.87
CA THR A 792 -32.61 0.38 23.61
C THR A 792 -31.33 -0.45 23.48
N TYR A 793 -30.36 0.04 22.69
CA TYR A 793 -29.22 -0.77 22.27
C TYR A 793 -27.90 -0.38 22.96
N CYS A 794 -27.83 0.82 23.54
CA CYS A 794 -26.62 1.34 24.18
C CYS A 794 -26.94 2.07 25.49
N PRO A 795 -27.53 1.37 26.48
CA PRO A 795 -27.99 1.99 27.72
C PRO A 795 -26.87 2.63 28.54
N SER A 796 -25.61 2.23 28.32
CA SER A 796 -24.42 2.82 28.95
C SER A 796 -23.92 4.11 28.29
N ASN A 797 -24.43 4.51 27.12
CA ASN A 797 -23.97 5.69 26.38
C ASN A 797 -24.70 6.97 26.82
N HIS A 798 -24.59 7.27 28.11
CA HIS A 798 -25.33 8.36 28.78
C HIS A 798 -25.05 9.75 28.20
N VAL A 799 -23.84 10.00 27.70
CA VAL A 799 -23.46 11.29 27.09
C VAL A 799 -24.27 11.56 25.81
N SER A 800 -24.46 10.55 24.97
CA SER A 800 -25.19 10.68 23.70
C SER A 800 -26.70 10.79 23.94
N VAL A 801 -27.22 10.03 24.91
CA VAL A 801 -28.60 10.15 25.42
C VAL A 801 -28.87 11.57 25.89
N ALA A 802 -28.00 12.11 26.76
CA ALA A 802 -28.12 13.47 27.25
C ALA A 802 -28.01 14.52 26.12
N GLY A 803 -27.16 14.27 25.11
CA GLY A 803 -27.08 15.12 23.91
C GLY A 803 -28.40 15.17 23.13
N CYS A 804 -29.08 14.04 22.95
CA CYS A 804 -30.39 13.99 22.30
C CYS A 804 -31.44 14.75 23.12
N LEU A 805 -31.45 14.58 24.45
CA LEU A 805 -32.36 15.28 25.36
C LEU A 805 -32.16 16.81 25.30
N VAL A 806 -30.90 17.28 25.23
CA VAL A 806 -30.58 18.70 25.03
C VAL A 806 -31.09 19.18 23.67
N GLY A 807 -30.91 18.41 22.60
CA GLY A 807 -31.41 18.74 21.26
C GLY A 807 -32.95 18.89 21.22
N ILE A 808 -33.67 17.99 21.90
CA ILE A 808 -35.12 18.09 22.10
C ILE A 808 -35.46 19.37 22.89
N GLY A 809 -34.75 19.61 24.00
CA GLY A 809 -34.94 20.82 24.81
C GLY A 809 -34.73 22.12 24.02
N HIS A 810 -33.70 22.20 23.17
CA HIS A 810 -33.45 23.36 22.32
C HIS A 810 -34.57 23.56 21.29
N SER A 811 -35.05 22.48 20.69
CA SER A 811 -36.11 22.53 19.68
C SER A 811 -37.45 22.94 20.30
N LEU A 812 -37.80 22.40 21.47
CA LEU A 812 -39.01 22.79 22.21
C LEU A 812 -38.93 24.23 22.72
N LYS A 813 -37.75 24.71 23.14
CA LYS A 813 -37.55 26.13 23.47
C LYS A 813 -37.80 27.03 22.26
N GLY A 814 -37.37 26.61 21.07
CA GLY A 814 -37.65 27.32 19.80
C GLY A 814 -39.13 27.37 19.45
N GLN A 815 -39.92 26.38 19.88
CA GLN A 815 -41.39 26.36 19.80
C GLN A 815 -42.08 27.11 20.95
N GLU A 816 -41.33 27.83 21.79
CA GLU A 816 -41.83 28.52 23.00
C GLU A 816 -42.47 27.57 24.05
N LYS A 817 -42.25 26.26 23.95
CA LYS A 817 -42.71 25.25 24.92
C LYS A 817 -41.75 25.13 26.10
N PHE A 818 -41.61 26.21 26.85
CA PHE A 818 -40.57 26.35 27.89
C PHE A 818 -40.65 25.30 29.01
N ASN A 819 -41.86 24.91 29.43
CA ASN A 819 -42.04 23.92 30.51
C ASN A 819 -41.58 22.53 30.10
N GLU A 820 -41.93 22.11 28.88
CA GLU A 820 -41.49 20.83 28.33
C GLU A 820 -39.96 20.84 28.11
N ALA A 821 -39.43 21.91 27.52
CA ALA A 821 -37.99 22.09 27.33
C ALA A 821 -37.21 21.97 28.65
N SER A 822 -37.70 22.61 29.71
CA SER A 822 -37.12 22.54 31.06
C SER A 822 -37.09 21.11 31.60
N ALA A 823 -38.15 20.32 31.40
CA ALA A 823 -38.18 18.92 31.81
C ALA A 823 -37.11 18.08 31.09
N PHE A 824 -36.90 18.30 29.79
CA PHE A 824 -35.84 17.62 29.03
C PHE A 824 -34.43 18.04 29.44
N TYR A 825 -34.19 19.34 29.70
CA TYR A 825 -32.89 19.78 30.23
C TYR A 825 -32.60 19.20 31.61
N ASN A 826 -33.60 19.09 32.50
CA ASN A 826 -33.41 18.47 33.81
C ASN A 826 -33.07 16.98 33.70
N ARG A 827 -33.71 16.25 32.78
CA ARG A 827 -33.35 14.85 32.49
C ARG A 827 -31.93 14.72 31.92
N ALA A 828 -31.53 15.62 31.02
CA ALA A 828 -30.18 15.65 30.47
C ALA A 828 -29.13 15.97 31.55
N LEU A 829 -29.43 16.93 32.43
CA LEU A 829 -28.60 17.32 33.57
C LEU A 829 -28.38 16.14 34.51
N ASP A 830 -29.44 15.44 34.92
CA ASP A 830 -29.35 14.25 35.78
C ASP A 830 -28.48 13.15 35.15
N SER A 831 -28.64 12.93 33.84
CA SER A 831 -27.83 11.96 33.09
C SER A 831 -26.35 12.35 33.06
N TYR A 832 -26.03 13.63 32.79
CA TYR A 832 -24.65 14.10 32.82
C TYR A 832 -24.05 14.08 34.24
N GLU A 833 -24.78 14.51 35.27
CA GLU A 833 -24.25 14.55 36.64
C GLU A 833 -23.95 13.14 37.19
N LYS A 834 -24.81 12.15 36.89
CA LYS A 834 -24.61 10.77 37.34
C LYS A 834 -23.45 10.06 36.65
N HIS A 835 -23.28 10.28 35.35
CA HIS A 835 -22.39 9.45 34.53
C HIS A 835 -21.18 10.18 33.96
N SER A 836 -21.17 11.52 33.96
CA SER A 836 -20.10 12.35 33.39
C SER A 836 -20.03 13.73 34.07
N PRO A 837 -19.68 13.79 35.38
CA PRO A 837 -19.83 14.98 36.23
C PRO A 837 -18.98 16.20 35.82
N ASN A 838 -18.01 15.99 34.93
CA ASN A 838 -17.14 17.03 34.36
C ASN A 838 -17.54 17.43 32.94
N HIS A 839 -18.61 16.88 32.37
CA HIS A 839 -19.01 17.19 30.99
C HIS A 839 -19.62 18.61 30.89
N MET A 840 -19.20 19.38 29.88
CA MET A 840 -19.69 20.75 29.64
C MET A 840 -21.20 20.85 29.34
N GLY A 841 -21.83 19.72 29.00
CA GLY A 841 -23.28 19.61 28.87
C GLY A 841 -24.03 19.98 30.15
N ILE A 842 -23.42 19.80 31.33
CA ILE A 842 -24.00 20.22 32.62
C ILE A 842 -24.19 21.74 32.64
N ALA A 843 -23.13 22.50 32.37
CA ALA A 843 -23.19 23.97 32.30
C ALA A 843 -24.21 24.44 31.25
N THR A 844 -24.29 23.75 30.11
CA THR A 844 -25.25 24.05 29.05
C THR A 844 -26.70 23.84 29.51
N CYS A 845 -26.99 22.74 30.21
CA CYS A 845 -28.33 22.47 30.74
C CYS A 845 -28.71 23.50 31.80
N LEU A 846 -27.82 23.73 32.78
CA LEU A 846 -28.03 24.70 33.87
C LEU A 846 -28.28 26.11 33.33
N HIS A 847 -27.47 26.57 32.36
CA HIS A 847 -27.64 27.88 31.73
C HIS A 847 -28.99 28.00 31.01
N ASN A 848 -29.43 26.96 30.27
CA ASN A 848 -30.71 27.00 29.56
C ASN A 848 -31.92 26.93 30.50
N ILE A 849 -31.82 26.16 31.59
CA ILE A 849 -32.82 26.16 32.66
C ILE A 849 -32.90 27.55 33.31
N GLY A 850 -31.74 28.16 33.62
CA GLY A 850 -31.67 29.52 34.14
C GLY A 850 -32.35 30.53 33.21
N ASN A 851 -32.08 30.48 31.89
CA ASN A 851 -32.73 31.35 30.91
C ASN A 851 -34.26 31.19 30.91
N ILE A 852 -34.76 29.96 30.96
CA ILE A 852 -36.21 29.71 31.05
C ILE A 852 -36.81 30.31 32.32
N LEU A 853 -36.09 30.22 33.46
CA LEU A 853 -36.55 30.79 34.72
C LEU A 853 -36.56 32.33 34.70
N ILE A 854 -35.64 32.96 33.99
CA ILE A 854 -35.64 34.43 33.76
C ILE A 854 -36.90 34.85 33.01
N GLU A 855 -37.25 34.15 31.91
CA GLU A 855 -38.49 34.42 31.15
C GLU A 855 -39.75 34.23 32.01
N GLN A 856 -39.71 33.30 32.96
CA GLN A 856 -40.77 33.06 33.94
C GLN A 856 -40.77 34.06 35.11
N ARG A 857 -39.86 35.04 35.14
CA ARG A 857 -39.63 35.99 36.25
C ARG A 857 -39.32 35.32 37.60
N ARG A 858 -38.70 34.14 37.57
CA ARG A 858 -38.26 33.38 38.76
C ARG A 858 -36.77 33.60 39.01
N PHE A 859 -36.41 34.85 39.31
CA PHE A 859 -35.03 35.32 39.31
C PHE A 859 -34.13 34.63 40.34
N ASP A 860 -34.55 34.45 41.59
CA ASP A 860 -33.74 33.76 42.63
C ASP A 860 -33.26 32.37 42.20
N GLN A 861 -34.17 31.62 41.56
CA GLN A 861 -33.84 30.29 41.06
C GLN A 861 -32.93 30.37 39.84
N ALA A 862 -33.17 31.33 38.94
CA ALA A 862 -32.31 31.56 37.79
C ALA A 862 -30.86 31.87 38.21
N VAL A 863 -30.66 32.74 39.21
CA VAL A 863 -29.34 33.06 39.77
C VAL A 863 -28.65 31.79 40.28
N ALA A 864 -29.33 30.96 41.07
CA ALA A 864 -28.76 29.71 41.58
C ALA A 864 -28.31 28.75 40.46
N PHE A 865 -29.12 28.60 39.40
CA PHE A 865 -28.76 27.78 38.24
C PHE A 865 -27.58 28.37 37.44
N LYS A 866 -27.55 29.70 37.26
CA LYS A 866 -26.48 30.41 36.54
C LYS A 866 -25.15 30.37 37.29
N GLN A 867 -25.17 30.53 38.62
CA GLN A 867 -23.98 30.39 39.47
C GLN A 867 -23.40 28.97 39.39
N ARG A 868 -24.24 27.93 39.49
CA ARG A 868 -23.79 26.54 39.28
C ARG A 868 -23.21 26.31 37.88
N ALA A 869 -23.79 26.94 36.85
CA ALA A 869 -23.26 26.86 35.49
C ALA A 869 -21.87 27.52 35.40
N LEU A 870 -21.72 28.71 36.00
CA LEU A 870 -20.46 29.46 36.07
C LEU A 870 -19.36 28.67 36.79
N GLU A 871 -19.66 28.02 37.91
CA GLU A 871 -18.70 27.16 38.63
C GLU A 871 -18.18 26.03 37.72
N LYS A 872 -19.08 25.39 36.97
CA LYS A 872 -18.70 24.34 36.01
C LYS A 872 -17.84 24.90 34.87
N VAL A 873 -18.12 26.10 34.38
CA VAL A 873 -17.28 26.79 33.38
C VAL A 873 -15.90 27.12 33.96
N LYS A 874 -15.82 27.67 35.19
CA LYS A 874 -14.55 28.00 35.87
C LYS A 874 -13.66 26.76 36.05
N ILE A 875 -14.25 25.60 36.36
CA ILE A 875 -13.52 24.32 36.51
C ILE A 875 -13.04 23.77 35.17
N ASN A 876 -13.93 23.73 34.17
CA ASN A 876 -13.66 23.04 32.91
C ASN A 876 -12.92 23.90 31.87
N ARG A 877 -13.05 25.23 31.95
CA ARG A 877 -12.44 26.20 31.03
C ARG A 877 -11.83 27.38 31.81
N PRO A 878 -10.84 27.15 32.68
CA PRO A 878 -10.27 28.20 33.54
C PRO A 878 -9.59 29.34 32.75
N ASN A 879 -9.16 29.05 31.52
CA ASN A 879 -8.47 29.98 30.63
C ASN A 879 -9.43 30.80 29.74
N ASP A 880 -10.72 30.43 29.66
CA ASP A 880 -11.72 31.16 28.87
C ASP A 880 -12.27 32.34 29.68
N LYS A 881 -11.38 33.29 29.98
CA LYS A 881 -11.66 34.43 30.87
C LYS A 881 -12.77 35.33 30.35
N LEU A 882 -12.88 35.48 29.02
CA LEU A 882 -13.95 36.21 28.37
C LEU A 882 -15.31 35.55 28.64
N LYS A 883 -15.43 34.23 28.48
CA LYS A 883 -16.69 33.52 28.76
C LYS A 883 -17.08 33.61 30.23
N ILE A 884 -16.10 33.45 31.14
CA ILE A 884 -16.33 33.60 32.58
C ILE A 884 -16.84 35.00 32.90
N ALA A 885 -16.22 36.05 32.36
CA ALA A 885 -16.66 37.42 32.58
C ALA A 885 -18.08 37.67 32.06
N ILE A 886 -18.42 37.15 30.87
CA ILE A 886 -19.78 37.26 30.32
C ILE A 886 -20.80 36.56 31.23
N ASP A 887 -20.51 35.33 31.69
CA ASP A 887 -21.41 34.59 32.57
C ASP A 887 -21.58 35.28 33.95
N VAL A 888 -20.53 35.94 34.45
CA VAL A 888 -20.58 36.81 35.65
C VAL A 888 -21.46 38.03 35.40
N MET A 889 -21.31 38.72 34.26
CA MET A 889 -22.16 39.85 33.87
C MET A 889 -23.63 39.43 33.72
N GLU A 890 -23.91 38.24 33.19
CA GLU A 890 -25.29 37.72 33.08
C GLU A 890 -25.95 37.59 34.46
N ILE A 891 -25.22 37.15 35.48
CA ILE A 891 -25.73 37.10 36.86
C ILE A 891 -25.97 38.51 37.40
N GLY A 892 -25.02 39.43 37.18
CA GLY A 892 -25.17 40.84 37.52
C GLY A 892 -26.41 41.49 36.89
N ASN A 893 -26.72 41.16 35.63
CA ASN A 893 -27.93 41.63 34.93
C ASN A 893 -29.20 41.15 35.62
N ILE A 894 -29.25 39.88 36.06
CA ILE A 894 -30.43 39.31 36.72
C ILE A 894 -30.67 40.03 38.06
N LEU A 895 -29.62 40.20 38.86
CA LEU A 895 -29.71 40.91 40.16
C LEU A 895 -30.08 42.39 39.99
N PHE A 896 -29.60 43.03 38.92
CA PHE A 896 -29.98 44.39 38.57
C PHE A 896 -31.49 44.50 38.31
N GLU A 897 -32.07 43.57 37.56
CA GLU A 897 -33.52 43.53 37.29
C GLU A 897 -34.35 43.25 38.57
N GLN A 898 -33.75 42.60 39.58
CA GLN A 898 -34.35 42.45 40.92
C GLN A 898 -34.24 43.70 41.80
N ALA A 899 -33.59 44.76 41.31
CA ALA A 899 -33.22 45.96 42.06
C ALA A 899 -32.24 45.70 43.23
N GLU A 900 -31.49 44.60 43.19
CA GLU A 900 -30.41 44.27 44.12
C GLU A 900 -29.08 44.87 43.60
N TYR A 901 -29.01 46.21 43.61
CA TYR A 901 -27.93 46.95 42.95
C TYR A 901 -26.55 46.73 43.59
N ASP A 902 -26.48 46.57 44.92
CA ASP A 902 -25.21 46.31 45.63
C ASP A 902 -24.59 44.97 45.19
N GLU A 903 -25.36 43.88 45.21
CA GLU A 903 -24.87 42.56 44.78
C GLU A 903 -24.58 42.54 43.29
N SER A 904 -25.44 43.18 42.46
CA SER A 904 -25.21 43.33 41.02
C SER A 904 -23.88 44.02 40.73
N LEU A 905 -23.55 45.07 41.48
CA LEU A 905 -22.31 45.82 41.35
C LEU A 905 -21.08 44.95 41.62
N ASP A 906 -21.11 44.08 42.64
CA ASP A 906 -20.02 43.17 42.96
C ASP A 906 -19.70 42.23 41.78
N PHE A 907 -20.73 41.66 41.14
CA PHE A 907 -20.54 40.82 39.95
C PHE A 907 -19.97 41.61 38.77
N TYR A 908 -20.46 42.83 38.51
CA TYR A 908 -19.89 43.63 37.43
C TYR A 908 -18.44 44.04 37.69
N GLN A 909 -18.07 44.33 38.94
CA GLN A 909 -16.68 44.61 39.30
C GLN A 909 -15.79 43.37 39.13
N GLU A 910 -16.26 42.18 39.52
CA GLU A 910 -15.55 40.91 39.24
C GLU A 910 -15.33 40.74 37.73
N ALA A 911 -16.37 40.96 36.92
CA ALA A 911 -16.28 40.86 35.47
C ALA A 911 -15.31 41.88 34.87
N LEU A 912 -15.34 43.14 35.33
CA LEU A 912 -14.45 44.19 34.85
C LEU A 912 -12.98 43.85 35.09
N VAL A 913 -12.65 43.37 36.30
CA VAL A 913 -11.28 42.94 36.64
C VAL A 913 -10.81 41.82 35.71
N LEU A 914 -11.68 40.84 35.44
CA LEU A 914 -11.37 39.74 34.53
C LEU A 914 -11.11 40.22 33.10
N LEU A 915 -11.95 41.14 32.59
CA LEU A 915 -11.84 41.67 31.24
C LEU A 915 -10.57 42.52 31.07
N GLU A 916 -10.30 43.46 32.00
CA GLU A 916 -9.14 44.36 31.91
C GLU A 916 -7.80 43.62 32.06
N GLN A 917 -7.73 42.61 32.94
CA GLN A 917 -6.47 41.90 33.19
C GLN A 917 -6.13 40.85 32.13
N TYR A 918 -7.14 40.15 31.60
CA TYR A 918 -6.92 38.96 30.77
C TYR A 918 -7.44 39.09 29.34
N CYS A 919 -8.19 40.14 29.01
CA CYS A 919 -8.80 40.33 27.69
C CYS A 919 -8.67 41.80 27.21
N PRO A 920 -7.44 42.34 27.02
CA PRO A 920 -7.26 43.74 26.65
C PRO A 920 -7.88 44.12 25.29
N ASP A 921 -8.00 43.15 24.37
CA ASP A 921 -8.55 43.38 23.03
C ASP A 921 -10.09 43.47 22.99
N CYS A 922 -10.79 43.17 24.10
CA CYS A 922 -12.25 43.24 24.15
C CYS A 922 -12.79 44.60 24.64
N GLY A 923 -12.28 45.70 24.07
CA GLY A 923 -12.62 47.06 24.45
C GLY A 923 -14.14 47.33 24.54
N LEU A 924 -14.92 46.84 23.58
CA LEU A 924 -16.38 47.00 23.61
C LEU A 924 -17.05 46.30 24.80
N LYS A 925 -16.56 45.13 25.23
CA LYS A 925 -17.11 44.41 26.38
C LYS A 925 -16.71 45.06 27.71
N ILE A 926 -15.50 45.59 27.78
CA ILE A 926 -15.07 46.44 28.90
C ILE A 926 -16.00 47.65 28.99
N ALA A 927 -16.27 48.33 27.88
CA ALA A 927 -17.18 49.47 27.84
C ALA A 927 -18.62 49.10 28.25
N ASP A 928 -19.15 47.97 27.78
CA ASP A 928 -20.47 47.47 28.21
C ASP A 928 -20.51 47.24 29.73
N CYS A 929 -19.46 46.62 30.28
CA CYS A 929 -19.36 46.38 31.73
C CYS A 929 -19.28 47.69 32.53
N LEU A 930 -18.44 48.64 32.11
CA LEU A 930 -18.35 49.98 32.71
C LEU A 930 -19.69 50.73 32.65
N SER A 931 -20.43 50.59 31.54
CA SER A 931 -21.75 51.17 31.37
C SER A 931 -22.74 50.60 32.40
N TRP A 932 -22.75 49.28 32.63
CA TRP A 932 -23.63 48.65 33.63
C TRP A 932 -23.24 49.01 35.07
N ILE A 933 -21.94 49.15 35.37
CA ILE A 933 -21.46 49.66 36.66
C ILE A 933 -21.96 51.09 36.90
N SER A 934 -21.84 51.96 35.90
CA SER A 934 -22.37 53.33 35.98
C SER A 934 -23.88 53.33 36.24
N VAL A 935 -24.64 52.51 35.51
CA VAL A 935 -26.10 52.46 35.67
C VAL A 935 -26.48 52.01 37.09
N ASN A 936 -25.75 51.07 37.70
CA ASN A 936 -25.93 50.70 39.10
C ASN A 936 -25.73 51.90 40.04
N PHE A 937 -24.59 52.59 39.93
CA PHE A 937 -24.33 53.78 40.73
C PHE A 937 -25.37 54.88 40.52
N TYR A 938 -25.85 55.07 39.29
CA TYR A 938 -26.94 56.01 39.00
C TYR A 938 -28.24 55.62 39.71
N ARG A 939 -28.63 54.33 39.71
CA ARG A 939 -29.82 53.85 40.42
C ARG A 939 -29.72 54.02 41.93
N MET A 940 -28.51 53.90 42.47
CA MET A 940 -28.19 54.16 43.89
C MET A 940 -28.00 55.65 44.23
N ALA A 941 -28.18 56.56 43.25
CA ALA A 941 -27.94 58.00 43.38
C ALA A 941 -26.49 58.42 43.70
N HIS A 942 -25.51 57.56 43.41
CA HIS A 942 -24.07 57.85 43.47
C HIS A 942 -23.57 58.45 42.15
N TYR A 943 -23.98 59.69 41.86
CA TYR A 943 -23.74 60.31 40.56
C TYR A 943 -22.27 60.57 40.22
N ASP A 944 -21.42 60.89 41.21
CA ASP A 944 -19.98 61.11 40.99
C ASP A 944 -19.29 59.85 40.47
N ALA A 945 -19.50 58.72 41.14
CA ALA A 945 -18.98 57.43 40.70
C ALA A 945 -19.54 57.05 39.32
N SER A 946 -20.85 57.25 39.09
CA SER A 946 -21.46 56.98 37.78
C SER A 946 -20.77 57.75 36.64
N ILE A 947 -20.39 59.02 36.86
CA ILE A 947 -19.70 59.82 35.84
C ILE A 947 -18.30 59.26 35.57
N GLU A 948 -17.53 58.93 36.60
CA GLU A 948 -16.18 58.36 36.46
C GLU A 948 -16.19 57.11 35.56
N TYR A 949 -17.13 56.19 35.80
CA TYR A 949 -17.27 54.98 35.00
C TYR A 949 -17.78 55.25 33.57
N LEU A 950 -18.66 56.24 33.37
CA LEU A 950 -19.11 56.64 32.03
C LEU A 950 -18.03 57.34 31.22
N GLU A 951 -17.19 58.17 31.85
CA GLU A 951 -16.05 58.82 31.18
C GLU A 951 -15.02 57.75 30.77
N ARG A 952 -14.72 56.77 31.64
CA ARG A 952 -13.92 55.60 31.25
C ARG A 952 -14.57 54.82 30.10
N CYS A 953 -15.87 54.58 30.16
CA CYS A 953 -16.63 53.90 29.11
C CYS A 953 -16.53 54.64 27.76
N LEU A 954 -16.67 55.97 27.78
CA LEU A 954 -16.55 56.82 26.60
C LEU A 954 -15.15 56.74 26.00
N CYS A 955 -14.10 56.88 26.79
CA CYS A 955 -12.71 56.75 26.34
C CYS A 955 -12.45 55.40 25.65
N VAL A 956 -12.94 54.29 26.23
CA VAL A 956 -12.78 52.95 25.65
C VAL A 956 -13.56 52.82 24.34
N ARG A 957 -14.77 53.38 24.26
CA ARG A 957 -15.60 53.37 23.04
C ARG A 957 -14.97 54.21 21.92
N GLU A 958 -14.48 55.41 22.22
CA GLU A 958 -13.79 56.28 21.26
C GLU A 958 -12.48 55.65 20.73
N ALA A 959 -11.79 54.86 21.57
CA ALA A 959 -10.61 54.11 21.13
C ALA A 959 -10.96 52.87 20.27
N SER A 960 -12.15 52.27 20.47
CA SER A 960 -12.55 51.02 19.83
C SER A 960 -13.45 51.19 18.60
N LEU A 961 -14.08 52.35 18.44
CA LEU A 961 -15.07 52.65 17.39
C LEU A 961 -14.64 53.84 16.53
N PRO A 962 -15.18 53.99 15.31
CA PRO A 962 -15.02 55.21 14.53
C PRO A 962 -15.52 56.44 15.32
N SER A 963 -14.90 57.60 15.09
CA SER A 963 -15.22 58.85 15.79
C SER A 963 -16.68 59.34 15.62
N LEU A 964 -17.39 58.85 14.62
CA LEU A 964 -18.82 59.06 14.40
C LEU A 964 -19.55 57.72 14.54
N ASP A 965 -19.93 57.38 15.78
CA ASP A 965 -20.69 56.17 16.09
C ASP A 965 -21.87 56.47 17.05
N LEU A 966 -23.02 55.86 16.80
CA LEU A 966 -24.23 56.06 17.61
C LEU A 966 -24.09 55.55 19.05
N ILE A 967 -23.21 54.59 19.32
CA ILE A 967 -22.91 54.09 20.67
C ILE A 967 -22.16 55.17 21.47
N ILE A 968 -21.27 55.93 20.83
CA ILE A 968 -20.60 57.09 21.44
C ILE A 968 -21.66 58.16 21.75
N ALA A 969 -22.54 58.46 20.80
CA ALA A 969 -23.66 59.40 21.01
C ALA A 969 -24.56 58.98 22.19
N LYS A 970 -24.83 57.69 22.36
CA LYS A 970 -25.58 57.15 23.50
C LYS A 970 -24.84 57.36 24.82
N THR A 971 -23.54 57.07 24.88
CA THR A 971 -22.72 57.28 26.09
C THR A 971 -22.69 58.75 26.52
N LEU A 972 -22.55 59.68 25.57
CA LEU A 972 -22.62 61.12 25.82
C LEU A 972 -23.99 61.54 26.37
N SER A 973 -25.07 60.94 25.86
CA SER A 973 -26.40 61.14 26.41
C SER A 973 -26.54 60.64 27.84
N ASP A 974 -26.00 59.45 28.14
CA ASP A 974 -26.04 58.89 29.49
C ASP A 974 -25.28 59.81 30.47
N LEU A 975 -24.10 60.32 30.07
CA LEU A 975 -23.38 61.37 30.82
C LEU A 975 -24.24 62.61 31.05
N ALA A 976 -24.92 63.10 30.01
CA ALA A 976 -25.78 64.27 30.12
C ALA A 976 -26.93 64.08 31.11
N ILE A 977 -27.53 62.88 31.15
CA ILE A 977 -28.61 62.53 32.09
C ILE A 977 -28.09 62.59 33.52
N VAL A 978 -26.91 62.01 33.78
CA VAL A 978 -26.30 62.03 35.13
C VAL A 978 -25.94 63.46 35.55
N GLN A 979 -25.38 64.27 34.65
CA GLN A 979 -25.06 65.68 34.94
C GLN A 979 -26.30 66.53 35.21
N LYS A 980 -27.41 66.29 34.50
CA LYS A 980 -28.70 66.94 34.77
C LYS A 980 -29.18 66.60 36.19
N LYS A 981 -29.08 65.35 36.64
CA LYS A 981 -29.45 64.97 38.01
C LYS A 981 -28.60 65.65 39.08
N ARG A 982 -27.35 65.99 38.76
CA ARG A 982 -26.46 66.83 39.61
C ARG A 982 -26.75 68.33 39.53
N ARG A 983 -27.71 68.77 38.71
CA ARG A 983 -28.00 70.17 38.40
C ARG A 983 -26.84 70.92 37.74
N GLN A 984 -25.96 70.20 37.03
CA GLN A 984 -24.89 70.77 36.22
C GLN A 984 -25.40 70.96 34.79
N TYR A 985 -26.30 71.91 34.60
CA TYR A 985 -27.07 72.07 33.36
C TYR A 985 -26.21 72.48 32.15
N GLU A 986 -25.19 73.31 32.35
CA GLU A 986 -24.26 73.72 31.29
C GLU A 986 -23.47 72.53 30.73
N LEU A 987 -22.99 71.65 31.63
CA LEU A 987 -22.24 70.46 31.25
C LEU A 987 -23.16 69.40 30.62
N SER A 988 -24.39 69.26 31.13
CA SER A 988 -25.43 68.42 30.51
C SER A 988 -25.74 68.89 29.08
N LEU A 989 -25.91 70.19 28.88
CA LEU A 989 -26.14 70.79 27.56
C LEU A 989 -24.98 70.50 26.60
N ALA A 990 -23.73 70.65 27.05
CA ALA A 990 -22.55 70.36 26.23
C ALA A 990 -22.54 68.90 25.73
N TYR A 991 -22.79 67.94 26.63
CA TYR A 991 -22.86 66.52 26.26
C TYR A 991 -24.04 66.21 25.32
N ARG A 992 -25.21 66.83 25.51
CA ARG A 992 -26.36 66.67 24.59
C ARG A 992 -26.09 67.24 23.21
N LEU A 993 -25.44 68.39 23.11
CA LEU A 993 -25.04 68.99 21.83
C LEU A 993 -24.07 68.07 21.08
N ASN A 994 -23.08 67.50 21.76
CA ASN A 994 -22.15 66.54 21.15
C ASN A 994 -22.85 65.26 20.70
N SER A 995 -23.76 64.71 21.52
CA SER A 995 -24.60 63.56 21.15
C SER A 995 -25.49 63.84 19.93
N PHE A 996 -26.09 65.04 19.87
CA PHE A 996 -26.90 65.50 18.75
C PHE A 996 -26.06 65.64 17.47
N LEU A 997 -24.87 66.24 17.52
CA LEU A 997 -24.00 66.42 16.36
C LEU A 997 -23.62 65.09 15.68
N ILE A 998 -23.41 64.04 16.47
CA ILE A 998 -23.15 62.69 15.95
C ILE A 998 -24.42 62.11 15.32
N SER A 999 -25.55 62.22 16.03
CA SER A 999 -26.83 61.67 15.59
C SER A 999 -27.36 62.33 14.30
N ASP A 1000 -27.25 63.65 14.19
CA ASP A 1000 -27.68 64.47 13.04
C ASP A 1000 -26.90 64.12 11.75
N LYS A 1001 -25.62 63.73 11.89
CA LYS A 1001 -24.78 63.33 10.75
C LYS A 1001 -25.04 61.91 10.27
N LEU A 1002 -25.43 61.01 11.17
CA LEU A 1002 -25.54 59.57 10.89
C LEU A 1002 -26.98 59.12 10.61
N LEU A 1003 -27.97 59.78 11.20
CA LEU A 1003 -29.37 59.41 11.08
C LEU A 1003 -30.06 60.25 10.00
N PRO A 1004 -31.12 59.72 9.35
CA PRO A 1004 -31.96 60.52 8.46
C PRO A 1004 -32.52 61.75 9.19
N PRO A 1005 -32.65 62.92 8.53
CA PRO A 1005 -33.06 64.18 9.18
C PRO A 1005 -34.43 64.12 9.87
N ASN A 1006 -35.29 63.17 9.50
CA ASN A 1006 -36.62 62.98 10.08
C ASN A 1006 -36.64 61.81 11.09
N ASP A 1007 -35.47 61.37 11.59
CA ASP A 1007 -35.40 60.30 12.57
C ASP A 1007 -35.91 60.75 13.95
N GLN A 1008 -36.67 59.87 14.61
CA GLN A 1008 -37.25 60.17 15.92
C GLN A 1008 -36.18 60.47 16.97
N THR A 1009 -35.00 59.83 16.87
CA THR A 1009 -33.87 60.07 17.78
C THR A 1009 -33.38 61.50 17.68
N ILE A 1010 -33.37 62.10 16.48
CA ILE A 1010 -33.00 63.51 16.28
C ILE A 1010 -34.03 64.42 16.97
N GLY A 1011 -35.32 64.12 16.81
CA GLY A 1011 -36.41 64.82 17.51
C GLY A 1011 -36.26 64.76 19.04
N LEU A 1012 -35.90 63.59 19.58
CA LEU A 1012 -35.66 63.39 21.01
C LEU A 1012 -34.50 64.25 21.49
N ARG A 1013 -33.34 64.16 20.82
CA ARG A 1013 -32.15 64.94 21.18
C ARG A 1013 -32.40 66.45 21.13
N LEU A 1014 -33.13 66.94 20.13
CA LEU A 1014 -33.50 68.36 20.03
C LEU A 1014 -34.41 68.79 21.18
N SER A 1015 -35.40 67.95 21.55
CA SER A 1015 -36.27 68.26 22.68
C SER A 1015 -35.51 68.29 24.01
N GLU A 1016 -34.56 67.37 24.20
CA GLU A 1016 -33.69 67.35 25.38
C GLU A 1016 -32.75 68.57 25.45
N ILE A 1017 -32.28 69.09 24.31
CA ILE A 1017 -31.50 70.33 24.25
C ILE A 1017 -32.37 71.54 24.59
N GLY A 1018 -33.60 71.59 24.05
CA GLY A 1018 -34.59 72.62 24.37
C GLY A 1018 -34.87 72.68 25.88
N GLU A 1019 -35.01 71.52 26.52
CA GLU A 1019 -35.20 71.40 27.97
C GLU A 1019 -34.02 72.00 28.77
N MET A 1020 -32.78 71.78 28.34
CA MET A 1020 -31.62 72.35 29.04
C MET A 1020 -31.52 73.87 28.89
N TYR A 1021 -31.87 74.43 27.74
CA TYR A 1021 -31.94 75.88 27.58
C TYR A 1021 -33.08 76.51 28.39
N GLU A 1022 -34.16 75.77 28.63
CA GLU A 1022 -35.24 76.19 29.53
C GLU A 1022 -34.75 76.24 30.98
N GLU A 1023 -34.04 75.20 31.46
CA GLU A 1023 -33.43 75.17 32.80
C GLU A 1023 -32.33 76.24 33.01
N LEU A 1024 -31.69 76.70 31.93
CA LEU A 1024 -30.69 77.79 31.94
C LEU A 1024 -31.31 79.19 31.78
N ASP A 1025 -32.63 79.31 31.84
CA ASP A 1025 -33.36 80.58 31.70
C ASP A 1025 -33.12 81.28 30.35
N GLN A 1026 -33.02 80.48 29.27
CA GLN A 1026 -32.89 80.94 27.88
C GLN A 1026 -34.08 80.51 27.02
N PRO A 1027 -35.32 80.95 27.35
CA PRO A 1027 -36.55 80.46 26.74
C PRO A 1027 -36.63 80.70 25.22
N LYS A 1028 -36.03 81.79 24.71
CA LYS A 1028 -36.00 82.09 23.26
C LYS A 1028 -35.25 81.02 22.46
N ILE A 1029 -34.13 80.54 22.99
CA ILE A 1029 -33.31 79.51 22.34
C ILE A 1029 -34.00 78.15 22.50
N ALA A 1030 -34.51 77.85 23.70
CA ALA A 1030 -35.29 76.63 23.95
C ALA A 1030 -36.45 76.47 22.95
N LEU A 1031 -37.20 77.55 22.69
CA LEU A 1031 -38.32 77.56 21.75
C LEU A 1031 -37.91 77.18 20.32
N ASP A 1032 -36.73 77.59 19.84
CA ASP A 1032 -36.24 77.23 18.50
C ASP A 1032 -35.99 75.71 18.39
N TYR A 1033 -35.30 75.14 19.38
CA TYR A 1033 -35.05 73.69 19.43
C TYR A 1033 -36.34 72.88 19.55
N TYR A 1034 -37.28 73.31 20.38
CA TYR A 1034 -38.59 72.65 20.49
C TYR A 1034 -39.39 72.72 19.19
N ARG A 1035 -39.36 73.84 18.45
CA ARG A 1035 -40.02 73.95 17.14
C ARG A 1035 -39.40 73.00 16.12
N ARG A 1036 -38.07 72.86 16.10
CA ARG A 1036 -37.37 71.91 15.22
C ARG A 1036 -37.73 70.46 15.55
N ALA A 1037 -37.77 70.11 16.85
CA ALA A 1037 -38.23 68.81 17.30
C ALA A 1037 -39.70 68.53 16.90
N LEU A 1038 -40.56 69.54 17.03
CA LEU A 1038 -41.99 69.46 16.72
C LEU A 1038 -42.25 69.12 15.24
N VAL A 1039 -41.45 69.66 14.32
CA VAL A 1039 -41.55 69.34 12.88
C VAL A 1039 -41.32 67.84 12.65
N ILE A 1040 -40.24 67.29 13.22
CA ILE A 1040 -39.89 65.87 13.08
C ILE A 1040 -40.98 64.99 13.69
N TYR A 1041 -41.48 65.34 14.89
CA TYR A 1041 -42.50 64.53 15.56
C TYR A 1041 -43.85 64.56 14.86
N ARG A 1042 -44.27 65.67 14.26
CA ARG A 1042 -45.53 65.75 13.49
C ARG A 1042 -45.53 64.91 12.23
N GLU A 1043 -44.36 64.68 11.63
CA GLU A 1043 -44.24 63.86 10.43
C GLU A 1043 -44.28 62.35 10.72
N ARG A 1044 -43.83 61.90 11.90
CA ARG A 1044 -43.69 60.48 12.23
C ARG A 1044 -44.64 59.94 13.30
N LEU A 1045 -45.08 60.77 14.24
CA LEU A 1045 -45.85 60.32 15.39
C LEU A 1045 -47.35 60.60 15.22
N PRO A 1046 -48.24 59.67 15.63
CA PRO A 1046 -49.67 59.95 15.71
C PRO A 1046 -49.95 61.15 16.62
N SER A 1047 -51.01 61.90 16.35
CA SER A 1047 -51.45 63.08 17.14
C SER A 1047 -51.70 62.80 18.64
N PHE A 1048 -51.79 61.53 19.03
CA PHE A 1048 -52.00 61.08 20.40
C PHE A 1048 -50.70 60.68 21.11
N HIS A 1049 -49.55 60.70 20.42
CA HIS A 1049 -48.26 60.34 21.01
C HIS A 1049 -47.84 61.33 22.10
N GLU A 1050 -47.34 60.81 23.21
CA GLU A 1050 -47.06 61.59 24.42
C GLU A 1050 -45.94 62.62 24.19
N ASP A 1051 -44.84 62.21 23.54
CA ASP A 1051 -43.72 63.11 23.20
C ASP A 1051 -44.15 64.31 22.35
N LEU A 1052 -45.01 64.08 21.36
CA LEU A 1052 -45.54 65.14 20.49
C LEU A 1052 -46.37 66.14 21.31
N ARG A 1053 -47.26 65.64 22.18
CA ARG A 1053 -48.08 66.50 23.05
C ARG A 1053 -47.25 67.27 24.07
N ASN A 1054 -46.23 66.64 24.64
CA ASN A 1054 -45.36 67.29 25.62
C ASN A 1054 -44.63 68.46 24.97
N ILE A 1055 -44.08 68.28 23.77
CA ILE A 1055 -43.39 69.37 23.07
C ILE A 1055 -44.35 70.46 22.62
N GLU A 1056 -45.57 70.13 22.17
CA GLU A 1056 -46.60 71.14 21.87
C GLU A 1056 -46.92 72.01 23.09
N ARG A 1057 -46.99 71.43 24.30
CA ARG A 1057 -47.16 72.20 25.54
C ARG A 1057 -45.96 73.10 25.84
N HIS A 1058 -44.73 72.61 25.70
CA HIS A 1058 -43.53 73.44 25.92
C HIS A 1058 -43.48 74.62 24.94
N VAL A 1059 -43.75 74.37 23.64
CA VAL A 1059 -43.81 75.43 22.62
C VAL A 1059 -44.90 76.45 22.93
N GLN A 1060 -46.09 76.00 23.30
CA GLN A 1060 -47.22 76.88 23.61
C GLN A 1060 -46.92 77.75 24.84
N ARG A 1061 -46.55 77.14 25.97
CA ARG A 1061 -46.26 77.86 27.23
C ARG A 1061 -45.17 78.90 27.05
N ILE A 1062 -44.03 78.53 26.47
CA ILE A 1062 -42.90 79.46 26.28
C ILE A 1062 -43.28 80.59 25.31
N SER A 1063 -44.11 80.31 24.29
CA SER A 1063 -44.60 81.35 23.37
C SER A 1063 -45.54 82.33 24.05
N GLU A 1064 -46.40 81.86 24.96
CA GLU A 1064 -47.30 82.69 25.76
C GLU A 1064 -46.53 83.55 26.76
N ASP A 1065 -45.56 82.97 27.48
CA ASP A 1065 -44.71 83.68 28.45
C ASP A 1065 -43.87 84.78 27.78
N LEU A 1066 -43.24 84.49 26.64
CA LEU A 1066 -42.48 85.47 25.85
C LEU A 1066 -43.38 86.56 25.26
N HIS A 1067 -44.65 86.24 24.93
CA HIS A 1067 -45.59 87.24 24.44
C HIS A 1067 -46.02 88.21 25.53
N MET A 1068 -46.17 87.73 26.78
CA MET A 1068 -46.46 88.56 27.96
C MET A 1068 -45.27 89.43 28.39
N GLU A 1069 -44.02 88.99 28.21
CA GLU A 1069 -42.84 89.83 28.49
C GLU A 1069 -42.64 90.97 27.46
N LEU A 1070 -43.17 90.80 26.24
CA LEU A 1070 -43.09 91.78 25.15
C LEU A 1070 -44.25 92.80 25.15
N SER A 1071 -45.34 92.51 25.86
CA SER A 1071 -46.52 93.37 26.03
C SER A 1071 -46.44 94.20 27.30
#